data_AF-A0A8T4V392-F1
#
_entry.id   AF-A0A8T4V392-F1
#
_cell.length_a   1.000
_cell.length_b   1.000
_cell.length_c   1.000
_cell.angle_alpha   90.00
_cell.angle_beta   90.00
_cell.angle_gamma   90.00
#
_symmetry.space_group_name_H-M   'P 1'
#
loop_
_entity.id
_entity.type
_entity.pdbx_description
1 polymer ?
#
loop_
_entity_poly.entity_id
_entity_poly.type
_entity_poly.pdbx_seq_one_letter_code
_entity_poly.pdbx_strand_id
1 'polypeptide(L)'
;MNNEIREALAYDDVLLVPKLSNIYSRKNVDISSFLTNKIKLNMPIISANMDTVTESAMAIEMARQGGLGIIHRFLTIDDQVKEILKVKRSEAIVIENPYTLTPEHNLKDAKILMQDKNITGIPITDNVGRYVGILTNTDMMFEDNLLKQIKDLMTPKEKSIIGDINKDIENAKEILKQNKIEKLPLIDSKGILKGLITAKDITNREKHPLATKDKKGRLLVGAAVGVKGDYLDRTEALIKVGCDVLCIDVAHGHHDMTLSTIKNIKDRFGDVQIIAGNVATAEGTLDLINAGADCIKVGVGGGCFAAGTRVLMSNGIYKNIEEIKAGERVINKNGEPVNVKKAFCTGIKEVRKIRNSIFYEETHVTPEHRYWVGDLNTSSIETIQSRGYVRLLQKQSKTIPKASKYKWKEVKDFRQDVLLIPREIKFELEQYFKINLKKRVGGNWIIRYKYLNDVSLEPCYELGYIFGTFLGDGSSHSGISKKNSRVGSVRWYFGKHEIDKVNKLMKFIINIFNKECKVTYKENIIQVILYYKPFSDFLQSFGKKKNKELPQKYLINNREYLQGILDGLIDTDGNIEERGRIRFSNTSIKLIELFNIVHYLLKGVFPNNQKKKISKGNLKNANLDNFSQSYISEIINTGEKRLSEDYQVVKLLKNEKTDLCVKVYDLEIDCPTHSFIANNAIVHNSICITRIQTGCGVPQLTAVMDSAKVANEVGITVIADGGIKQSGDIVKALAAGASTVMLGNMLAGTDESPGQTIIKEGRKYKIYRGMAGFGANKSKKERESGKDDADISDVVPEGVEGTIPYRGKVTEVIYQLIGGLKSGMSYCGSKSINELWKNAEFIRITGAGMKESRHHDVDLLK
;
A
#
# COMPACT_ATOMS: atom_id res chain seq x y z
N MET A 1 -28.46 -22.68 8.97
CA MET A 1 -27.22 -22.08 8.43
C MET A 1 -26.36 -23.22 7.93
N ASN A 2 -25.93 -23.22 6.66
CA ASN A 2 -24.88 -24.13 6.20
C ASN A 2 -23.54 -23.63 6.77
N ASN A 3 -23.11 -24.24 7.88
CA ASN A 3 -22.04 -23.74 8.73
C ASN A 3 -20.62 -24.18 8.31
N GLU A 4 -20.40 -24.52 7.05
CA GLU A 4 -19.07 -24.86 6.55
C GLU A 4 -18.32 -23.61 6.07
N ILE A 5 -17.23 -23.29 6.76
CA ILE A 5 -16.30 -22.23 6.34
C ILE A 5 -15.50 -22.76 5.15
N ARG A 6 -15.81 -22.25 3.97
CA ARG A 6 -15.19 -22.66 2.70
C ARG A 6 -13.72 -22.21 2.59
N GLU A 7 -12.85 -23.12 2.16
CA GLU A 7 -11.46 -22.81 1.78
C GLU A 7 -11.44 -21.96 0.50
N ALA A 8 -10.61 -20.91 0.48
CA ALA A 8 -10.44 -20.02 -0.66
C ALA A 8 -8.98 -19.59 -0.84
N LEU A 9 -8.56 -19.45 -2.09
CA LEU A 9 -7.15 -19.32 -2.51
C LEU A 9 -6.91 -18.00 -3.27
N ALA A 10 -5.68 -17.51 -3.22
CA ALA A 10 -5.17 -16.42 -4.05
C ALA A 10 -4.11 -16.95 -5.04
N TYR A 11 -3.60 -16.07 -5.91
CA TYR A 11 -2.64 -16.46 -6.95
C TYR A 11 -1.33 -17.06 -6.42
N ASP A 12 -0.89 -16.69 -5.20
CA ASP A 12 0.34 -17.21 -4.59
C ASP A 12 0.16 -18.61 -3.97
N ASP A 13 -1.07 -19.08 -3.79
CA ASP A 13 -1.35 -20.38 -3.14
C ASP A 13 -1.37 -21.55 -4.15
N VAL A 14 -1.18 -21.27 -5.44
CA VAL A 14 -1.24 -22.26 -6.53
C VAL A 14 -0.15 -22.07 -7.58
N LEU A 15 0.20 -23.16 -8.28
CA LEU A 15 0.86 -23.15 -9.59
C LEU A 15 -0.04 -23.78 -10.65
N LEU A 16 0.29 -23.55 -11.92
CA LEU A 16 -0.30 -24.25 -13.05
C LEU A 16 0.54 -25.50 -13.36
N VAL A 17 -0.11 -26.64 -13.52
CA VAL A 17 0.52 -27.92 -13.87
C VAL A 17 0.83 -27.92 -15.38
N PRO A 18 2.09 -28.13 -15.80
CA PRO A 18 2.42 -28.25 -17.21
C PRO A 18 1.69 -29.42 -17.89
N LYS A 19 1.33 -29.24 -19.16
CA LYS A 19 0.64 -30.22 -20.01
C LYS A 19 1.43 -30.47 -21.29
N LEU A 20 1.09 -31.56 -21.98
CA LEU A 20 1.63 -31.84 -23.31
C LEU A 20 1.32 -30.67 -24.25
N SER A 21 2.33 -30.16 -24.95
CA SER A 21 2.23 -28.97 -25.79
C SER A 21 2.75 -29.25 -27.20
N ASN A 22 1.88 -29.09 -28.20
CA ASN A 22 2.23 -29.17 -29.63
C ASN A 22 2.45 -27.76 -30.24
N ILE A 23 2.90 -26.81 -29.42
CA ILE A 23 3.06 -25.40 -29.78
C ILE A 23 4.54 -25.14 -30.11
N TYR A 24 4.91 -25.36 -31.36
CA TYR A 24 6.28 -25.18 -31.85
C TYR A 24 6.81 -23.74 -31.78
N SER A 25 5.91 -22.74 -31.70
CA SER A 25 6.27 -21.33 -31.58
C SER A 25 5.22 -20.59 -30.76
N ARG A 26 5.68 -19.81 -29.76
CA ARG A 26 4.81 -18.93 -28.97
C ARG A 26 4.12 -17.85 -29.82
N LYS A 27 4.61 -17.55 -31.02
CA LYS A 27 3.93 -16.66 -31.98
C LYS A 27 2.54 -17.20 -32.37
N ASN A 28 2.37 -18.52 -32.38
CA ASN A 28 1.16 -19.22 -32.82
C ASN A 28 0.10 -19.35 -31.70
N VAL A 29 0.37 -18.80 -30.50
CA VAL A 29 -0.62 -18.71 -29.41
C VAL A 29 -1.48 -17.47 -29.66
N ASP A 30 -2.77 -17.68 -29.89
CA ASP A 30 -3.78 -16.62 -29.88
C ASP A 30 -4.13 -16.27 -28.43
N ILE A 31 -4.03 -14.99 -28.10
CA ILE A 31 -4.40 -14.43 -26.78
C ILE A 31 -5.65 -13.56 -26.87
N SER A 32 -6.28 -13.50 -28.05
CA SER A 32 -7.50 -12.76 -28.24
C SER A 32 -8.65 -13.33 -27.39
N SER A 33 -9.50 -12.44 -26.91
CA SER A 33 -10.54 -12.75 -25.91
C SER A 33 -11.74 -11.85 -26.14
N PHE A 34 -12.91 -12.28 -25.67
CA PHE A 34 -14.09 -11.41 -25.63
C PHE A 34 -14.11 -10.68 -24.28
N LEU A 35 -14.24 -9.36 -24.31
CA LEU A 35 -14.53 -8.53 -23.15
C LEU A 35 -16.03 -8.52 -22.86
N THR A 36 -16.86 -8.45 -23.90
CA THR A 36 -18.30 -8.71 -23.84
C THR A 36 -18.68 -9.62 -25.01
N ASN A 37 -19.94 -10.04 -25.10
CA ASN A 37 -20.46 -10.77 -26.26
C ASN A 37 -20.28 -10.03 -27.62
N LYS A 38 -20.03 -8.72 -27.62
CA LYS A 38 -19.85 -7.88 -28.83
C LYS A 38 -18.45 -7.28 -28.96
N ILE A 39 -17.71 -7.14 -27.86
CA ILE A 39 -16.39 -6.50 -27.85
C ILE A 39 -15.31 -7.57 -27.75
N LYS A 40 -14.56 -7.77 -28.84
CA LYS A 40 -13.37 -8.61 -28.89
C LYS A 40 -12.11 -7.76 -28.67
N LEU A 41 -11.23 -8.22 -27.78
CA LEU A 41 -9.87 -7.71 -27.61
C LEU A 41 -8.84 -8.67 -28.23
N ASN A 42 -7.77 -8.12 -28.78
CA ASN A 42 -6.65 -8.90 -29.33
C ASN A 42 -5.58 -9.23 -28.27
N MET A 43 -5.66 -8.59 -27.09
CA MET A 43 -4.90 -8.84 -25.88
C MET A 43 -5.86 -8.78 -24.68
N PRO A 44 -5.78 -9.72 -23.71
CA PRO A 44 -6.75 -9.83 -22.62
C PRO A 44 -6.41 -8.91 -21.43
N ILE A 45 -5.92 -7.69 -21.69
CA ILE A 45 -5.43 -6.75 -20.68
C ILE A 45 -6.11 -5.39 -20.82
N ILE A 46 -6.65 -4.89 -19.71
CA ILE A 46 -7.35 -3.61 -19.61
C ILE A 46 -6.62 -2.71 -18.60
N SER A 47 -6.44 -1.42 -18.90
CA SER A 47 -5.89 -0.48 -17.93
C SER A 47 -6.98 0.01 -16.96
N ALA A 48 -6.68 0.00 -15.67
CA ALA A 48 -7.65 0.32 -14.63
C ALA A 48 -8.17 1.77 -14.75
N ASN A 49 -9.44 1.97 -14.40
CA ASN A 49 -10.17 3.24 -14.49
C ASN A 49 -9.79 4.25 -13.40
N MET A 50 -8.49 4.43 -13.19
CA MET A 50 -7.89 5.26 -12.13
C MET A 50 -7.28 6.53 -12.69
N ASP A 51 -7.38 7.63 -11.95
CA ASP A 51 -6.86 8.94 -12.35
C ASP A 51 -5.32 9.02 -12.38
N THR A 52 -4.61 8.04 -11.80
CA THR A 52 -3.16 7.82 -11.99
C THR A 52 -2.84 6.61 -12.87
N VAL A 53 -3.79 6.12 -13.67
CA VAL A 53 -3.56 5.02 -14.64
C VAL A 53 -4.02 5.39 -16.04
N THR A 54 -5.27 5.85 -16.22
CA THR A 54 -5.89 5.89 -17.57
C THR A 54 -6.60 7.21 -17.89
N GLU A 55 -5.93 8.01 -18.72
CA GLU A 55 -6.50 9.04 -19.60
C GLU A 55 -6.26 8.64 -21.07
N SER A 56 -6.53 9.52 -22.05
CA SER A 56 -6.43 9.21 -23.49
C SER A 56 -5.08 8.66 -23.93
N ALA A 57 -3.95 9.12 -23.37
CA ALA A 57 -2.61 8.63 -23.74
C ALA A 57 -2.45 7.13 -23.46
N MET A 58 -2.77 6.69 -22.24
CA MET A 58 -2.81 5.28 -21.87
C MET A 58 -3.84 4.51 -22.72
N ALA A 59 -5.05 5.05 -22.89
CA ALA A 59 -6.12 4.35 -23.61
C ALA A 59 -5.81 4.13 -25.10
N ILE A 60 -5.22 5.11 -25.78
CA ILE A 60 -4.74 4.99 -27.17
C ILE A 60 -3.72 3.86 -27.28
N GLU A 61 -2.71 3.84 -26.40
CA GLU A 61 -1.64 2.87 -26.53
C GLU A 61 -2.08 1.46 -26.10
N MET A 62 -2.91 1.33 -25.07
CA MET A 62 -3.55 0.06 -24.72
C MET A 62 -4.38 -0.51 -25.88
N ALA A 63 -5.18 0.33 -26.56
CA ALA A 63 -5.95 -0.11 -27.72
C ALA A 63 -5.05 -0.50 -28.90
N ARG A 64 -3.96 0.22 -29.17
CA ARG A 64 -2.96 -0.13 -30.20
C ARG A 64 -2.27 -1.47 -29.96
N GLN A 65 -1.95 -1.78 -28.71
CA GLN A 65 -1.40 -3.09 -28.32
C GLN A 65 -2.48 -4.20 -28.27
N GLY A 66 -3.74 -3.86 -28.56
CA GLY A 66 -4.85 -4.80 -28.69
C GLY A 66 -5.67 -5.02 -27.42
N GLY A 67 -5.44 -4.24 -26.37
CA GLY A 67 -6.21 -4.25 -25.13
C GLY A 67 -7.31 -3.20 -25.14
N LEU A 68 -7.56 -2.60 -23.96
CA LEU A 68 -8.50 -1.49 -23.79
C LEU A 68 -8.05 -0.56 -22.66
N GLY A 69 -8.31 0.73 -22.78
CA GLY A 69 -8.26 1.66 -21.65
C GLY A 69 -9.66 2.09 -21.21
N ILE A 70 -9.90 2.14 -19.90
CA ILE A 70 -11.11 2.72 -19.31
C ILE A 70 -10.80 4.11 -18.75
N ILE A 71 -11.31 5.18 -19.36
CA ILE A 71 -11.12 6.55 -18.87
C ILE A 71 -11.81 6.70 -17.50
N HIS A 72 -11.07 7.16 -16.49
CA HIS A 72 -11.59 7.34 -15.13
C HIS A 72 -12.72 8.39 -15.05
N ARG A 73 -13.55 8.32 -14.00
CA ARG A 73 -14.73 9.18 -13.85
C ARG A 73 -14.51 10.48 -13.07
N PHE A 74 -13.28 10.77 -12.61
CA PHE A 74 -12.95 11.98 -11.83
C PHE A 74 -12.64 13.18 -12.74
N LEU A 75 -13.43 13.32 -13.79
CA LEU A 75 -13.41 14.41 -14.76
C LEU A 75 -14.83 15.00 -14.85
N THR A 76 -14.94 16.25 -15.29
CA THR A 76 -16.25 16.77 -15.71
C THR A 76 -16.80 15.91 -16.87
N ILE A 77 -18.11 15.98 -17.15
CA ILE A 77 -18.67 15.25 -18.30
C ILE A 77 -17.94 15.67 -19.58
N ASP A 78 -17.75 16.97 -19.79
CA ASP A 78 -17.05 17.53 -20.95
C ASP A 78 -15.60 17.10 -21.05
N ASP A 79 -14.86 17.04 -19.94
CA ASP A 79 -13.45 16.61 -19.96
C ASP A 79 -13.33 15.11 -20.20
N GLN A 80 -14.21 14.29 -19.62
CA GLN A 80 -14.26 12.85 -19.92
C GLN A 80 -14.62 12.63 -21.40
N VAL A 81 -15.55 13.41 -21.95
CA VAL A 81 -15.90 13.42 -23.38
C VAL A 81 -14.71 13.85 -24.26
N LYS A 82 -13.94 14.87 -23.86
CA LYS A 82 -12.71 15.28 -24.58
C LYS A 82 -11.69 14.14 -24.60
N GLU A 83 -11.48 13.43 -23.49
CA GLU A 83 -10.59 12.26 -23.45
C GLU A 83 -11.06 11.16 -24.39
N ILE A 84 -12.35 10.80 -24.39
CA ILE A 84 -12.91 9.81 -25.33
C ILE A 84 -12.71 10.27 -26.78
N LEU A 85 -13.02 11.52 -27.10
CA LEU A 85 -12.84 12.08 -28.45
C LEU A 85 -11.37 12.04 -28.91
N LYS A 86 -10.38 12.26 -28.01
CA LYS A 86 -8.96 12.09 -28.35
C LYS A 86 -8.65 10.65 -28.78
N VAL A 87 -9.20 9.64 -28.09
CA VAL A 87 -8.99 8.22 -28.48
C VAL A 87 -9.74 7.87 -29.78
N LYS A 88 -11.03 8.21 -29.90
CA LYS A 88 -11.82 7.88 -31.11
C LYS A 88 -11.30 8.57 -32.38
N ARG A 89 -10.53 9.66 -32.25
CA ARG A 89 -9.91 10.42 -33.35
C ARG A 89 -8.44 10.09 -33.60
N SER A 90 -7.77 9.28 -32.76
CA SER A 90 -6.32 9.06 -32.89
C SER A 90 -5.94 8.20 -34.10
N GLU A 91 -6.84 7.30 -34.51
CA GLU A 91 -6.76 6.49 -35.72
C GLU A 91 -8.19 6.21 -36.22
N ALA A 92 -8.65 6.94 -37.23
CA ALA A 92 -9.92 6.65 -37.92
C ALA A 92 -9.63 6.25 -39.37
N ILE A 93 -10.42 5.34 -39.95
CA ILE A 93 -10.29 5.02 -41.39
C ILE A 93 -10.72 6.22 -42.24
N VAL A 94 -11.83 6.87 -41.83
CA VAL A 94 -12.31 8.14 -42.36
C VAL A 94 -12.53 9.09 -41.19
N ILE A 95 -11.97 10.29 -41.26
CA ILE A 95 -12.29 11.39 -40.36
C ILE A 95 -13.66 11.93 -40.77
N GLU A 96 -14.72 11.45 -40.13
CA GLU A 96 -16.08 11.97 -40.28
C GLU A 96 -16.16 13.41 -39.75
N ASN A 97 -16.80 14.32 -40.50
CA ASN A 97 -16.89 15.75 -40.19
C ASN A 97 -15.50 16.38 -39.88
N PRO A 98 -14.58 16.40 -40.85
CA PRO A 98 -13.26 17.04 -40.67
C PRO A 98 -13.44 18.52 -40.34
N TYR A 99 -12.49 19.11 -39.60
CA TYR A 99 -12.47 20.55 -39.39
C TYR A 99 -12.27 21.25 -40.75
N THR A 100 -13.12 22.24 -41.03
CA THR A 100 -13.04 23.04 -42.26
C THR A 100 -12.90 24.53 -41.94
N LEU A 101 -12.47 25.29 -42.94
CA LEU A 101 -12.58 26.74 -42.99
C LEU A 101 -13.27 27.13 -44.32
N THR A 102 -13.67 28.39 -44.44
CA THR A 102 -14.20 28.94 -45.69
C THR A 102 -13.12 29.71 -46.47
N PRO A 103 -13.28 29.95 -47.78
CA PRO A 103 -12.28 30.67 -48.58
C PRO A 103 -11.97 32.10 -48.09
N GLU A 104 -12.89 32.72 -47.34
CA GLU A 104 -12.80 34.10 -46.84
C GLU A 104 -11.96 34.23 -45.56
N HIS A 105 -11.77 33.13 -44.81
CA HIS A 105 -10.89 33.10 -43.64
C HIS A 105 -9.44 33.40 -44.05
N ASN A 106 -8.61 33.80 -43.08
CA ASN A 106 -7.22 34.18 -43.34
C ASN A 106 -6.22 33.10 -42.87
N LEU A 107 -4.95 33.27 -43.26
CA LEU A 107 -3.87 32.37 -42.89
C LEU A 107 -3.62 32.26 -41.37
N LYS A 108 -3.89 33.31 -40.58
CA LYS A 108 -3.82 33.26 -39.12
C LYS A 108 -4.83 32.25 -38.55
N ASP A 109 -6.06 32.28 -39.04
CA ASP A 109 -7.13 31.38 -38.59
C ASP A 109 -6.77 29.92 -38.88
N ALA A 110 -6.21 29.65 -40.07
CA ALA A 110 -5.69 28.35 -40.44
C ALA A 110 -4.52 27.90 -39.54
N LYS A 111 -3.50 28.74 -39.34
CA LYS A 111 -2.34 28.41 -38.48
C LYS A 111 -2.77 28.13 -37.04
N ILE A 112 -3.73 28.88 -36.48
CA ILE A 112 -4.31 28.63 -35.14
C ILE A 112 -5.04 27.28 -35.10
N LEU A 113 -5.93 27.01 -36.04
CA LEU A 113 -6.70 25.76 -36.08
C LEU A 113 -5.79 24.53 -36.25
N MET A 114 -4.73 24.65 -37.05
CA MET A 114 -3.75 23.58 -37.29
C MET A 114 -2.90 23.29 -36.06
N GLN A 115 -2.49 24.31 -35.29
CA GLN A 115 -1.81 24.12 -34.01
C GLN A 115 -2.74 23.51 -32.95
N ASP A 116 -3.91 24.10 -32.72
CA ASP A 116 -4.85 23.66 -31.68
C ASP A 116 -5.39 22.24 -31.91
N LYS A 117 -5.62 21.85 -33.17
CA LYS A 117 -6.09 20.49 -33.53
C LYS A 117 -4.98 19.53 -33.92
N ASN A 118 -3.72 19.98 -34.00
CA ASN A 118 -2.54 19.20 -34.42
C ASN A 118 -2.74 18.48 -35.78
N ILE A 119 -3.22 19.24 -36.78
CA ILE A 119 -3.51 18.75 -38.15
C ILE A 119 -2.64 19.46 -39.20
N THR A 120 -2.22 18.73 -40.23
CA THR A 120 -1.33 19.24 -41.30
C THR A 120 -2.05 19.59 -42.60
N GLY A 121 -3.39 19.65 -42.57
CA GLY A 121 -4.21 20.15 -43.68
C GLY A 121 -5.68 20.27 -43.29
N ILE A 122 -6.37 21.24 -43.88
CA ILE A 122 -7.75 21.63 -43.63
C ILE A 122 -8.51 21.62 -44.98
N PRO A 123 -9.53 20.77 -45.16
CA PRO A 123 -10.47 20.90 -46.27
C PRO A 123 -11.24 22.22 -46.20
N ILE A 124 -11.36 22.92 -47.32
CA ILE A 124 -12.06 24.20 -47.42
C ILE A 124 -13.46 23.95 -48.00
N THR A 125 -14.48 24.55 -47.37
CA THR A 125 -15.88 24.40 -47.76
C THR A 125 -16.57 25.74 -47.93
N ASP A 126 -17.57 25.81 -48.82
CA ASP A 126 -18.50 26.93 -48.86
C ASP A 126 -19.42 26.96 -47.61
N ASN A 127 -20.22 28.01 -47.48
CA ASN A 127 -21.18 28.19 -46.38
C ASN A 127 -22.29 27.12 -46.32
N VAL A 128 -22.41 26.25 -47.33
CA VAL A 128 -23.38 25.15 -47.44
C VAL A 128 -22.70 23.79 -47.22
N GLY A 129 -21.38 23.76 -46.98
CA GLY A 129 -20.59 22.55 -46.73
C GLY A 129 -20.09 21.84 -47.99
N ARG A 130 -20.18 22.45 -49.18
CA ARG A 130 -19.60 21.89 -50.41
C ARG A 130 -18.09 22.03 -50.38
N TYR A 131 -17.38 20.97 -50.75
CA TYR A 131 -15.91 21.01 -50.85
C TYR A 131 -15.48 21.92 -52.02
N VAL A 132 -14.60 22.89 -51.75
CA VAL A 132 -14.08 23.88 -52.72
C VAL A 132 -12.54 23.90 -52.83
N GLY A 133 -11.83 23.22 -51.93
CA GLY A 133 -10.36 23.10 -51.99
C GLY A 133 -9.77 22.51 -50.71
N ILE A 134 -8.45 22.43 -50.61
CA ILE A 134 -7.73 22.01 -49.41
C ILE A 134 -6.51 22.90 -49.19
N LEU A 135 -6.27 23.28 -47.94
CA LEU A 135 -5.07 23.99 -47.51
C LEU A 135 -4.18 23.04 -46.70
N THR A 136 -2.88 22.99 -46.98
CA THR A 136 -1.90 22.11 -46.34
C THR A 136 -0.67 22.88 -45.84
N ASN A 137 0.17 22.25 -45.02
CA ASN A 137 1.43 22.87 -44.57
C ASN A 137 2.33 23.32 -45.73
N THR A 138 2.32 22.62 -46.87
CA THR A 138 3.12 22.98 -48.05
C THR A 138 2.66 24.30 -48.65
N ASP A 139 1.35 24.49 -48.75
CA ASP A 139 0.73 25.72 -49.32
C ASP A 139 1.01 26.96 -48.47
N MET A 140 1.29 26.78 -47.18
CA MET A 140 1.59 27.85 -46.22
C MET A 140 3.09 28.07 -45.97
N MET A 141 3.97 27.20 -46.47
CA MET A 141 5.36 27.07 -46.00
C MET A 141 6.21 28.33 -46.22
N PHE A 142 5.87 29.11 -47.24
CA PHE A 142 6.58 30.32 -47.65
C PHE A 142 5.69 31.58 -47.59
N GLU A 143 4.59 31.54 -46.83
CA GLU A 143 3.67 32.68 -46.68
C GLU A 143 3.74 33.28 -45.27
N ASP A 144 4.29 34.49 -45.21
CA ASP A 144 4.44 35.29 -44.01
C ASP A 144 3.24 36.21 -43.74
N ASN A 145 2.45 36.56 -44.77
CA ASN A 145 1.30 37.44 -44.59
C ASN A 145 0.11 36.70 -43.96
N LEU A 146 0.01 36.79 -42.64
CA LEU A 146 -1.06 36.19 -41.83
C LEU A 146 -2.48 36.68 -42.17
N LEU A 147 -2.64 37.82 -42.87
CA LEU A 147 -3.94 38.38 -43.25
C LEU A 147 -4.41 37.93 -44.65
N LYS A 148 -3.58 37.23 -45.42
CA LYS A 148 -3.94 36.73 -46.75
C LYS A 148 -5.07 35.70 -46.65
N GLN A 149 -6.03 35.76 -47.57
CA GLN A 149 -7.20 34.87 -47.56
C GLN A 149 -6.85 33.45 -48.02
N ILE A 150 -7.54 32.46 -47.46
CA ILE A 150 -7.32 31.05 -47.77
C ILE A 150 -7.58 30.75 -49.25
N LYS A 151 -8.54 31.43 -49.88
CA LYS A 151 -8.81 31.30 -51.33
C LYS A 151 -7.58 31.51 -52.22
N ASP A 152 -6.62 32.34 -51.77
CA ASP A 152 -5.42 32.75 -52.52
C ASP A 152 -4.21 31.83 -52.22
N LEU A 153 -4.41 30.79 -51.40
CA LEU A 153 -3.38 29.85 -50.92
C LEU A 153 -3.78 28.38 -51.08
N MET A 154 -5.06 28.04 -50.95
CA MET A 154 -5.54 26.66 -51.02
C MET A 154 -5.32 26.03 -52.41
N THR A 155 -5.11 24.72 -52.45
CA THR A 155 -5.29 23.95 -53.68
C THR A 155 -6.79 23.90 -54.00
N PRO A 156 -7.27 24.45 -55.13
CA PRO A 156 -8.69 24.51 -55.44
C PRO A 156 -9.24 23.14 -55.83
N LYS A 157 -10.58 23.00 -55.82
CA LYS A 157 -11.29 21.75 -56.09
C LYS A 157 -10.87 21.08 -57.40
N GLU A 158 -10.70 21.86 -58.46
CA GLU A 158 -10.41 21.38 -59.83
C GLU A 158 -9.00 20.78 -59.94
N LYS A 159 -8.12 21.08 -58.97
CA LYS A 159 -6.76 20.53 -58.84
C LYS A 159 -6.62 19.55 -57.68
N SER A 160 -7.70 19.33 -56.91
CA SER A 160 -7.74 18.38 -55.80
C SER A 160 -8.12 16.99 -56.30
N ILE A 161 -7.44 15.96 -55.81
CA ILE A 161 -7.95 14.58 -55.92
C ILE A 161 -8.99 14.38 -54.82
N ILE A 162 -10.17 13.88 -55.18
CA ILE A 162 -11.35 13.77 -54.31
C ILE A 162 -11.96 12.38 -54.52
N GLY A 163 -12.36 11.71 -53.44
CA GLY A 163 -13.05 10.41 -53.51
C GLY A 163 -14.55 10.49 -53.23
N ASP A 164 -15.30 9.49 -53.68
CA ASP A 164 -16.69 9.22 -53.30
C ASP A 164 -16.72 8.45 -51.97
N ILE A 165 -17.41 9.02 -50.98
CA ILE A 165 -17.56 8.44 -49.63
C ILE A 165 -18.09 7.00 -49.61
N ASN A 166 -18.78 6.54 -50.67
CA ASN A 166 -19.37 5.21 -50.75
C ASN A 166 -18.54 4.19 -51.54
N LYS A 167 -17.50 4.63 -52.27
CA LYS A 167 -16.74 3.78 -53.21
C LYS A 167 -15.25 3.73 -52.88
N ASP A 168 -14.67 4.85 -52.48
CA ASP A 168 -13.21 5.02 -52.50
C ASP A 168 -12.54 4.76 -51.15
N ILE A 169 -13.30 4.42 -50.10
CA ILE A 169 -12.75 4.13 -48.77
C ILE A 169 -11.79 2.93 -48.80
N GLU A 170 -12.16 1.83 -49.46
CA GLU A 170 -11.34 0.61 -49.49
C GLU A 170 -10.08 0.81 -50.35
N ASN A 171 -10.22 1.50 -51.50
CA ASN A 171 -9.13 1.79 -52.43
C ASN A 171 -8.31 3.04 -52.07
N ALA A 172 -8.60 3.71 -50.94
CA ALA A 172 -7.97 4.97 -50.56
C ALA A 172 -6.44 4.88 -50.47
N LYS A 173 -5.90 3.72 -50.10
CA LYS A 173 -4.44 3.47 -50.06
C LYS A 173 -3.82 3.53 -51.46
N GLU A 174 -4.40 2.84 -52.44
CA GLU A 174 -4.01 2.94 -53.85
C GLU A 174 -4.13 4.38 -54.36
N ILE A 175 -5.25 5.07 -54.09
CA ILE A 175 -5.50 6.43 -54.56
C ILE A 175 -4.44 7.41 -54.02
N LEU A 176 -4.18 7.39 -52.71
CA LEU A 176 -3.15 8.24 -52.08
C LEU A 176 -1.75 7.93 -52.63
N LYS A 177 -1.42 6.65 -52.82
CA LYS A 177 -0.12 6.18 -53.33
C LYS A 177 0.11 6.55 -54.80
N GLN A 178 -0.88 6.34 -55.66
CA GLN A 178 -0.80 6.63 -57.10
C GLN A 178 -0.66 8.13 -57.35
N ASN A 179 -1.46 8.94 -56.64
CA ASN A 179 -1.46 10.40 -56.79
C ASN A 179 -0.39 11.12 -55.94
N LYS A 180 0.36 10.38 -55.11
CA LYS A 180 1.43 10.90 -54.21
C LYS A 180 0.96 12.04 -53.28
N ILE A 181 -0.26 11.91 -52.77
CA ILE A 181 -0.88 12.88 -51.86
C ILE A 181 -1.02 12.30 -50.44
N GLU A 182 -1.01 13.17 -49.44
CA GLU A 182 -1.18 12.75 -48.04
C GLU A 182 -2.63 12.65 -47.57
N LYS A 183 -3.57 13.30 -48.28
CA LYS A 183 -4.93 13.59 -47.80
C LYS A 183 -5.92 13.45 -48.94
N LEU A 184 -6.98 12.67 -48.74
CA LEU A 184 -8.05 12.41 -49.70
C LEU A 184 -9.39 12.86 -49.10
N PRO A 185 -9.90 14.05 -49.49
CA PRO A 185 -11.25 14.48 -49.14
C PRO A 185 -12.29 13.55 -49.76
N LEU A 186 -13.34 13.24 -49.01
CA LEU A 186 -14.45 12.39 -49.46
C LEU A 186 -15.75 13.18 -49.50
N ILE A 187 -16.41 13.18 -50.67
CA ILE A 187 -17.68 13.88 -50.90
C ILE A 187 -18.84 12.91 -51.14
N ASP A 188 -20.07 13.40 -50.96
CA ASP A 188 -21.28 12.74 -51.47
C ASP A 188 -21.59 13.14 -52.93
N SER A 189 -22.64 12.55 -53.50
CA SER A 189 -23.12 12.85 -54.86
C SER A 189 -23.62 14.30 -55.06
N LYS A 190 -23.78 15.09 -53.99
CA LYS A 190 -24.14 16.51 -54.03
C LYS A 190 -22.91 17.42 -53.87
N GLY A 191 -21.71 16.85 -53.79
CA GLY A 191 -20.45 17.59 -53.61
C GLY A 191 -20.22 18.10 -52.18
N ILE A 192 -21.02 17.66 -51.20
CA ILE A 192 -20.87 18.01 -49.80
C ILE A 192 -19.74 17.18 -49.20
N LEU A 193 -18.84 17.81 -48.45
CA LEU A 193 -17.77 17.11 -47.75
C LEU A 193 -18.35 16.20 -46.65
N LYS A 194 -18.00 14.91 -46.68
CA LYS A 194 -18.44 13.93 -45.68
C LYS A 194 -17.30 13.35 -44.84
N GLY A 195 -16.09 13.31 -45.40
CA GLY A 195 -14.94 12.78 -44.69
C GLY A 195 -13.59 13.20 -45.25
N LEU A 196 -12.54 12.75 -44.58
CA LEU A 196 -11.14 12.91 -44.99
C LEU A 196 -10.36 11.64 -44.61
N ILE A 197 -9.61 11.07 -45.55
CA ILE A 197 -8.64 9.99 -45.28
C ILE A 197 -7.24 10.57 -45.32
N THR A 198 -6.35 10.14 -44.40
CA THR A 198 -4.94 10.54 -44.43
C THR A 198 -3.99 9.35 -44.55
N ALA A 199 -2.87 9.55 -45.25
CA ALA A 199 -1.80 8.57 -45.37
C ALA A 199 -1.18 8.22 -44.00
N LYS A 200 -1.21 9.16 -43.04
CA LYS A 200 -0.76 8.95 -41.65
C LYS A 200 -1.62 7.89 -40.94
N ASP A 201 -2.94 7.93 -41.09
CA ASP A 201 -3.86 6.97 -40.45
C ASP A 201 -3.71 5.56 -41.04
N ILE A 202 -3.54 5.47 -42.36
CA ILE A 202 -3.23 4.19 -43.04
C ILE A 202 -1.89 3.63 -42.55
N THR A 203 -0.84 4.47 -42.45
CA THR A 203 0.48 4.04 -41.97
C THR A 203 0.45 3.61 -40.49
N ASN A 204 -0.34 4.29 -39.65
CA ASN A 204 -0.51 3.90 -38.25
C ASN A 204 -1.22 2.55 -38.11
N ARG A 205 -2.22 2.26 -38.96
CA ARG A 205 -2.90 0.96 -39.01
C ARG A 205 -1.93 -0.19 -39.31
N GLU A 206 -0.93 0.03 -40.16
CA GLU A 206 0.11 -0.98 -40.46
C GLU A 206 1.11 -1.17 -39.32
N LYS A 207 1.41 -0.12 -38.56
CA LYS A 207 2.28 -0.18 -37.37
C LYS A 207 1.65 -0.91 -36.19
N HIS A 208 0.32 -0.89 -36.08
CA HIS A 208 -0.43 -1.47 -34.97
C HIS A 208 -1.42 -2.56 -35.45
N PRO A 209 -0.93 -3.70 -35.99
CA PRO A 209 -1.79 -4.75 -36.56
C PRO A 209 -2.64 -5.48 -35.52
N LEU A 210 -2.27 -5.41 -34.23
CA LEU A 210 -3.06 -5.95 -33.12
C LEU A 210 -4.10 -4.96 -32.58
N ALA A 211 -4.19 -3.74 -33.12
CA ALA A 211 -5.04 -2.69 -32.55
C ALA A 211 -6.52 -3.09 -32.48
N THR A 212 -7.15 -2.86 -31.33
CA THR A 212 -8.58 -3.06 -31.12
C THR A 212 -9.36 -1.86 -31.64
N LYS A 213 -10.29 -2.12 -32.56
CA LYS A 213 -11.03 -1.10 -33.30
C LYS A 213 -12.52 -1.43 -33.36
N ASP A 214 -13.35 -0.38 -33.41
CA ASP A 214 -14.78 -0.48 -33.65
C ASP A 214 -15.10 -0.75 -35.13
N LYS A 215 -16.40 -0.89 -35.46
CA LYS A 215 -16.87 -1.12 -36.83
C LYS A 215 -16.55 0.02 -37.81
N LYS A 216 -16.20 1.22 -37.32
CA LYS A 216 -15.72 2.37 -38.12
C LYS A 216 -14.18 2.41 -38.22
N GLY A 217 -13.50 1.42 -37.65
CA GLY A 217 -12.03 1.33 -37.60
C GLY A 217 -11.36 2.29 -36.61
N ARG A 218 -12.13 2.92 -35.71
CA ARG A 218 -11.61 3.80 -34.65
C ARG A 218 -11.17 2.96 -33.46
N LEU A 219 -10.12 3.37 -32.74
CA LEU A 219 -9.68 2.64 -31.54
C LEU A 219 -10.82 2.46 -30.52
N LEU A 220 -10.85 1.32 -29.84
CA LEU A 220 -11.80 1.07 -28.75
C LEU A 220 -11.40 1.84 -27.48
N VAL A 221 -12.40 2.36 -26.75
CA VAL A 221 -12.21 3.00 -25.44
C VAL A 221 -13.43 2.83 -24.56
N GLY A 222 -13.20 2.52 -23.29
CA GLY A 222 -14.24 2.51 -22.26
C GLY A 222 -14.22 3.75 -21.38
N ALA A 223 -15.29 3.98 -20.63
CA ALA A 223 -15.40 5.09 -19.68
C ALA A 223 -16.03 4.63 -18.37
N ALA A 224 -15.48 5.06 -17.24
CA ALA A 224 -16.11 4.80 -15.94
C ALA A 224 -17.29 5.73 -15.68
N VAL A 225 -18.37 5.18 -15.12
CA VAL A 225 -19.60 5.90 -14.77
C VAL A 225 -19.95 5.58 -13.31
N GLY A 226 -20.61 6.53 -12.64
CA GLY A 226 -21.08 6.36 -11.25
C GLY A 226 -22.49 5.77 -11.16
N VAL A 227 -22.98 5.66 -9.93
CA VAL A 227 -24.35 5.18 -9.59
C VAL A 227 -25.19 6.22 -8.84
N LYS A 228 -24.70 7.47 -8.77
CA LYS A 228 -25.36 8.62 -8.10
C LYS A 228 -25.12 9.89 -8.91
N GLY A 229 -26.08 10.82 -8.86
CA GLY A 229 -25.97 12.13 -9.50
C GLY A 229 -26.10 12.07 -11.01
N ASP A 230 -25.14 12.66 -11.71
CA ASP A 230 -25.09 12.95 -13.15
C ASP A 230 -25.00 11.73 -14.09
N TYR A 231 -25.23 10.52 -13.60
CA TYR A 231 -24.80 9.30 -14.28
C TYR A 231 -25.53 9.03 -15.61
N LEU A 232 -26.81 9.42 -15.74
CA LEU A 232 -27.55 9.28 -17.00
C LEU A 232 -27.08 10.28 -18.06
N ASP A 233 -26.90 11.54 -17.67
CA ASP A 233 -26.47 12.61 -18.59
C ASP A 233 -25.01 12.39 -19.04
N ARG A 234 -24.17 11.94 -18.10
CA ARG A 234 -22.79 11.48 -18.38
C ARG A 234 -22.79 10.30 -19.35
N THR A 235 -23.62 9.29 -19.11
CA THR A 235 -23.77 8.14 -20.02
C THR A 235 -24.21 8.59 -21.41
N GLU A 236 -25.23 9.45 -21.52
CA GLU A 236 -25.71 9.96 -22.82
C GLU A 236 -24.61 10.70 -23.59
N ALA A 237 -23.87 11.59 -22.90
CA ALA A 237 -22.76 12.33 -23.49
C ALA A 237 -21.63 11.42 -23.97
N LEU A 238 -21.26 10.40 -23.19
CA LEU A 238 -20.21 9.43 -23.53
C LEU A 238 -20.61 8.53 -24.71
N ILE A 239 -21.85 8.04 -24.76
CA ILE A 239 -22.38 7.26 -25.88
C ILE A 239 -22.39 8.10 -27.15
N LYS A 240 -22.85 9.37 -27.07
CA LYS A 240 -22.93 10.30 -28.20
C LYS A 240 -21.59 10.55 -28.89
N VAL A 241 -20.48 10.50 -28.15
CA VAL A 241 -19.12 10.62 -28.73
C VAL A 241 -18.47 9.27 -29.08
N GLY A 242 -19.20 8.17 -28.92
CA GLY A 242 -18.78 6.84 -29.35
C GLY A 242 -17.87 6.11 -28.36
N CYS A 243 -18.09 6.28 -27.05
CA CYS A 243 -17.55 5.35 -26.06
C CYS A 243 -18.09 3.94 -26.32
N ASP A 244 -17.21 2.93 -26.32
CA ASP A 244 -17.55 1.57 -26.74
C ASP A 244 -18.08 0.70 -25.59
N VAL A 245 -17.69 0.99 -24.34
CA VAL A 245 -18.14 0.25 -23.14
C VAL A 245 -18.13 1.14 -21.89
N LEU A 246 -19.18 1.06 -21.08
CA LEU A 246 -19.27 1.75 -19.79
C LEU A 246 -18.78 0.83 -18.67
N CYS A 247 -18.05 1.37 -17.70
CA CYS A 247 -17.60 0.65 -16.51
C CYS A 247 -18.25 1.25 -15.26
N ILE A 248 -19.23 0.52 -14.70
CA ILE A 248 -19.85 0.86 -13.41
C ILE A 248 -18.99 0.20 -12.33
N ASP A 249 -18.12 1.00 -11.74
CA ASP A 249 -17.15 0.57 -10.73
C ASP A 249 -17.48 1.17 -9.36
N VAL A 250 -17.93 0.31 -8.45
CA VAL A 250 -18.22 0.64 -7.05
C VAL A 250 -17.63 -0.42 -6.12
N ALA A 251 -17.28 -0.06 -4.89
CA ALA A 251 -16.63 -0.96 -3.94
C ALA A 251 -17.43 -2.25 -3.63
N HIS A 252 -18.76 -2.17 -3.73
CA HIS A 252 -19.67 -3.30 -3.63
C HIS A 252 -20.72 -3.22 -4.75
N GLY A 253 -20.50 -4.00 -5.82
CA GLY A 253 -21.36 -4.04 -7.01
C GLY A 253 -22.71 -4.70 -6.78
N HIS A 254 -22.79 -5.68 -5.86
CA HIS A 254 -24.02 -6.41 -5.53
C HIS A 254 -24.90 -5.60 -4.57
N HIS A 255 -25.40 -4.47 -5.05
CA HIS A 255 -26.18 -3.50 -4.29
C HIS A 255 -27.29 -2.92 -5.17
N ASP A 256 -28.49 -2.74 -4.63
CA ASP A 256 -29.71 -2.39 -5.39
C ASP A 256 -29.57 -1.15 -6.29
N MET A 257 -28.88 -0.12 -5.80
CA MET A 257 -28.58 1.09 -6.58
C MET A 257 -27.74 0.79 -7.83
N THR A 258 -26.81 -0.16 -7.77
CA THR A 258 -26.00 -0.60 -8.92
C THR A 258 -26.86 -1.39 -9.91
N LEU A 259 -27.65 -2.35 -9.41
CA LEU A 259 -28.59 -3.14 -10.21
C LEU A 259 -29.60 -2.23 -10.94
N SER A 260 -30.14 -1.25 -10.23
CA SER A 260 -31.05 -0.23 -10.78
C SER A 260 -30.35 0.69 -11.78
N THR A 261 -29.08 1.07 -11.54
CA THR A 261 -28.30 1.88 -12.49
C THR A 261 -28.11 1.15 -13.82
N ILE A 262 -27.79 -0.15 -13.80
CA ILE A 262 -27.61 -0.97 -15.01
C ILE A 262 -28.93 -1.03 -15.80
N LYS A 263 -30.04 -1.37 -15.12
CA LYS A 263 -31.38 -1.40 -15.72
C LYS A 263 -31.75 -0.05 -16.34
N ASN A 264 -31.67 1.04 -15.57
CA ASN A 264 -31.99 2.39 -16.04
C ASN A 264 -31.16 2.81 -17.28
N ILE A 265 -29.89 2.37 -17.39
CA ILE A 265 -29.06 2.62 -18.58
C ILE A 265 -29.53 1.75 -19.76
N LYS A 266 -29.79 0.46 -19.57
CA LYS A 266 -30.30 -0.45 -20.61
C LYS A 266 -31.68 -0.02 -21.10
N ASP A 267 -32.57 0.40 -20.21
CA ASP A 267 -33.93 0.86 -20.54
C ASP A 267 -33.92 2.16 -21.35
N ARG A 268 -33.07 3.13 -20.99
CA ARG A 268 -32.99 4.44 -21.67
C ARG A 268 -32.16 4.42 -22.97
N PHE A 269 -31.11 3.61 -23.02
CA PHE A 269 -30.12 3.65 -24.11
C PHE A 269 -29.97 2.33 -24.89
N GLY A 270 -30.68 1.27 -24.49
CA GLY A 270 -30.73 -0.01 -25.18
C GLY A 270 -29.43 -0.81 -25.08
N ASP A 271 -28.85 -1.14 -26.24
CA ASP A 271 -27.78 -2.14 -26.42
C ASP A 271 -26.37 -1.71 -25.97
N VAL A 272 -26.29 -0.73 -25.06
CA VAL A 272 -25.04 -0.20 -24.51
C VAL A 272 -24.28 -1.30 -23.78
N GLN A 273 -22.99 -1.42 -24.04
CA GLN A 273 -22.14 -2.43 -23.39
C GLN A 273 -21.70 -1.96 -22.00
N ILE A 274 -21.94 -2.79 -20.97
CA ILE A 274 -21.71 -2.46 -19.56
C ILE A 274 -20.83 -3.52 -18.89
N ILE A 275 -19.68 -3.07 -18.38
CA ILE A 275 -18.92 -3.73 -17.33
C ILE A 275 -19.49 -3.28 -15.98
N ALA A 276 -19.81 -4.22 -15.08
CA ALA A 276 -20.30 -3.89 -13.74
C ALA A 276 -19.51 -4.62 -12.64
N GLY A 277 -19.24 -3.93 -11.53
CA GLY A 277 -18.56 -4.50 -10.37
C GLY A 277 -18.32 -3.49 -9.24
N ASN A 278 -17.58 -3.86 -8.19
CA ASN A 278 -16.91 -5.14 -7.99
C ASN A 278 -17.75 -6.15 -7.20
N VAL A 279 -17.69 -7.41 -7.61
CA VAL A 279 -18.23 -8.56 -6.85
C VAL A 279 -17.12 -9.55 -6.52
N ALA A 280 -17.44 -10.51 -5.64
CA ALA A 280 -16.51 -11.56 -5.22
C ALA A 280 -17.21 -12.92 -5.00
N THR A 281 -18.48 -13.04 -5.41
CA THR A 281 -19.35 -14.20 -5.19
C THR A 281 -20.14 -14.51 -6.46
N ALA A 282 -20.47 -15.78 -6.66
CA ALA A 282 -21.29 -16.23 -7.79
C ALA A 282 -22.69 -15.59 -7.79
N GLU A 283 -23.32 -15.43 -6.63
CA GLU A 283 -24.65 -14.82 -6.49
C GLU A 283 -24.67 -13.35 -6.94
N GLY A 284 -23.70 -12.54 -6.48
CA GLY A 284 -23.57 -11.15 -6.94
C GLY A 284 -23.16 -11.02 -8.41
N THR A 285 -22.49 -12.04 -8.96
CA THR A 285 -22.21 -12.14 -10.40
C THR A 285 -23.52 -12.35 -11.18
N LEU A 286 -24.35 -13.32 -10.76
CA LEU A 286 -25.64 -13.60 -11.39
C LEU A 286 -26.59 -12.41 -11.31
N ASP A 287 -26.68 -11.73 -10.17
CA ASP A 287 -27.60 -10.58 -10.04
C ASP A 287 -27.18 -9.39 -10.92
N LEU A 288 -25.88 -9.12 -11.06
CA LEU A 288 -25.40 -8.12 -12.03
C LEU A 288 -25.71 -8.52 -13.48
N ILE A 289 -25.59 -9.80 -13.84
CA ILE A 289 -25.97 -10.32 -15.15
C ILE A 289 -27.48 -10.15 -15.38
N ASN A 290 -28.31 -10.53 -14.39
CA ASN A 290 -29.77 -10.40 -14.43
C ASN A 290 -30.24 -8.94 -14.49
N ALA A 291 -29.43 -7.99 -13.97
CA ALA A 291 -29.66 -6.57 -14.15
C ALA A 291 -29.28 -6.03 -15.55
N GLY A 292 -28.55 -6.82 -16.35
CA GLY A 292 -28.17 -6.50 -17.72
C GLY A 292 -26.68 -6.21 -17.95
N ALA A 293 -25.77 -6.54 -17.03
CA ALA A 293 -24.33 -6.35 -17.27
C ALA A 293 -23.80 -7.34 -18.33
N ASP A 294 -23.07 -6.82 -19.33
CA ASP A 294 -22.48 -7.61 -20.42
C ASP A 294 -21.10 -8.19 -20.05
N CYS A 295 -20.51 -7.74 -18.93
CA CYS A 295 -19.28 -8.27 -18.34
C CYS A 295 -19.19 -7.93 -16.84
N ILE A 296 -18.63 -8.83 -16.03
CA ILE A 296 -18.54 -8.67 -14.56
C ILE A 296 -17.09 -8.42 -14.10
N LYS A 297 -16.88 -7.36 -13.30
CA LYS A 297 -15.58 -7.02 -12.69
C LYS A 297 -15.48 -7.60 -11.26
N VAL A 298 -14.41 -8.35 -11.00
CA VAL A 298 -14.28 -9.20 -9.81
C VAL A 298 -13.08 -8.79 -8.96
N GLY A 299 -13.29 -8.48 -7.66
CA GLY A 299 -12.21 -8.30 -6.67
C GLY A 299 -12.46 -7.31 -5.53
N VAL A 300 -12.04 -7.65 -4.30
CA VAL A 300 -12.15 -6.84 -3.06
C VAL A 300 -10.92 -7.12 -2.16
N GLY A 301 -10.36 -6.18 -1.35
CA GLY A 301 -9.11 -6.39 -0.55
C GLY A 301 -8.95 -5.50 0.72
N GLY A 302 -7.91 -5.68 1.59
CA GLY A 302 -7.84 -5.10 2.98
C GLY A 302 -6.48 -4.55 3.50
N GLY A 303 -6.43 -3.88 4.69
CA GLY A 303 -5.23 -3.36 5.44
C GLY A 303 -5.55 -2.83 6.89
N CYS A 304 -4.60 -2.73 7.87
CA CYS A 304 -4.93 -3.15 9.28
C CYS A 304 -4.86 -2.24 10.57
N PHE A 305 -3.87 -1.36 10.85
CA PHE A 305 -3.50 -0.98 12.26
C PHE A 305 -3.69 0.47 12.70
N ALA A 306 -4.22 0.78 13.89
CA ALA A 306 -4.32 2.17 14.36
C ALA A 306 -2.97 2.88 14.60
N ALA A 307 -2.97 4.21 14.44
CA ALA A 307 -1.91 5.12 14.88
C ALA A 307 -1.53 4.88 16.36
N GLY A 308 -0.24 5.05 16.69
CA GLY A 308 0.30 4.78 18.02
C GLY A 308 0.57 3.30 18.32
N THR A 309 0.26 2.38 17.39
CA THR A 309 0.67 0.97 17.49
C THR A 309 2.20 0.88 17.58
N ARG A 310 2.73 0.27 18.65
CA ARG A 310 4.18 0.15 18.88
C ARG A 310 4.71 -1.08 18.17
N VAL A 311 5.63 -0.90 17.22
CA VAL A 311 6.32 -1.98 16.51
C VAL A 311 7.69 -2.21 17.13
N LEU A 312 8.06 -3.48 17.29
CA LEU A 312 9.38 -3.86 17.78
C LEU A 312 10.40 -3.82 16.62
N MET A 313 11.32 -2.86 16.70
CA MET A 313 12.37 -2.63 15.71
C MET A 313 13.54 -3.60 15.93
N SER A 314 14.37 -3.84 14.91
CA SER A 314 15.47 -4.82 15.00
C SER A 314 16.55 -4.44 16.00
N ASN A 315 16.72 -3.15 16.30
CA ASN A 315 17.65 -2.59 17.29
C ASN A 315 17.10 -2.60 18.74
N GLY A 316 16.00 -3.32 19.01
CA GLY A 316 15.44 -3.46 20.36
C GLY A 316 14.66 -2.26 20.89
N ILE A 317 14.45 -1.19 20.10
CA ILE A 317 13.57 -0.08 20.47
C ILE A 317 12.15 -0.31 19.92
N TYR A 318 11.19 0.41 20.49
CA TYR A 318 9.83 0.48 19.94
C TYR A 318 9.60 1.81 19.25
N LYS A 319 8.94 1.75 18.09
CA LYS A 319 8.58 2.91 17.27
C LYS A 319 7.10 2.87 16.96
N ASN A 320 6.43 4.02 16.85
CA ASN A 320 5.02 3.99 16.46
C ASN A 320 4.91 3.66 14.96
N ILE A 321 3.88 2.92 14.57
CA ILE A 321 3.72 2.44 13.19
C ILE A 321 3.70 3.56 12.15
N GLU A 322 3.16 4.73 12.50
CA GLU A 322 3.10 5.92 11.65
C GLU A 322 4.45 6.63 11.45
N GLU A 323 5.43 6.36 12.31
CA GLU A 323 6.77 6.97 12.25
C GLU A 323 7.75 6.12 11.44
N ILE A 324 7.42 4.85 11.18
CA ILE A 324 8.27 3.87 10.51
C ILE A 324 8.42 4.21 9.02
N LYS A 325 9.61 3.98 8.48
CA LYS A 325 9.98 4.34 7.10
C LYS A 325 10.53 3.13 6.35
N ALA A 326 10.38 3.17 5.03
CA ALA A 326 11.05 2.22 4.15
C ALA A 326 12.58 2.23 4.39
N GLY A 327 13.20 1.05 4.40
CA GLY A 327 14.61 0.85 4.72
C GLY A 327 14.91 0.64 6.21
N GLU A 328 13.97 0.96 7.12
CA GLU A 328 14.11 0.56 8.53
C GLU A 328 13.85 -0.95 8.70
N ARG A 329 14.28 -1.51 9.84
CA ARG A 329 14.23 -2.96 10.09
C ARG A 329 13.42 -3.29 11.33
N VAL A 330 12.58 -4.33 11.21
CA VAL A 330 11.63 -4.79 12.22
C VAL A 330 11.78 -6.29 12.42
N ILE A 331 11.26 -6.83 13.53
CA ILE A 331 11.32 -8.27 13.83
C ILE A 331 10.12 -9.00 13.22
N ASN A 332 10.38 -10.09 12.48
CA ASN A 332 9.34 -10.96 11.87
C ASN A 332 8.77 -12.02 12.84
N LYS A 333 7.83 -12.87 12.38
CA LYS A 333 7.23 -13.95 13.19
C LYS A 333 8.20 -15.06 13.65
N ASN A 334 9.40 -15.12 13.10
CA ASN A 334 10.46 -16.07 13.45
C ASN A 334 11.51 -15.42 14.38
N GLY A 335 11.32 -14.16 14.78
CA GLY A 335 12.28 -13.42 15.59
C GLY A 335 13.43 -12.80 14.81
N GLU A 336 13.33 -12.67 13.48
CA GLU A 336 14.45 -12.24 12.63
C GLU A 336 14.29 -10.81 12.08
N PRO A 337 15.37 -10.01 12.04
CA PRO A 337 15.40 -8.67 11.43
C PRO A 337 15.13 -8.66 9.93
N VAL A 338 14.03 -8.03 9.52
CA VAL A 338 13.58 -7.93 8.13
C VAL A 338 13.36 -6.48 7.72
N ASN A 339 13.54 -6.18 6.43
CA ASN A 339 13.43 -4.82 5.91
C ASN A 339 11.96 -4.40 5.74
N VAL A 340 11.62 -3.21 6.20
CA VAL A 340 10.39 -2.52 5.79
C VAL A 340 10.59 -2.02 4.36
N LYS A 341 9.87 -2.61 3.40
CA LYS A 341 9.84 -2.15 2.01
C LYS A 341 9.01 -0.87 1.86
N LYS A 342 7.87 -0.77 2.56
CA LYS A 342 7.00 0.41 2.60
C LYS A 342 6.30 0.53 3.95
N ALA A 343 6.00 1.76 4.36
CA ALA A 343 5.10 2.09 5.46
C ALA A 343 4.09 3.12 4.95
N PHE A 344 2.80 2.92 5.22
CA PHE A 344 1.74 3.78 4.66
C PHE A 344 0.50 3.82 5.55
N CYS A 345 -0.27 4.91 5.43
CA CYS A 345 -1.57 5.08 6.06
C CYS A 345 -2.65 4.38 5.23
N THR A 346 -3.53 3.61 5.88
CA THR A 346 -4.62 2.83 5.29
C THR A 346 -6.01 3.39 5.60
N GLY A 347 -6.13 4.71 5.79
CA GLY A 347 -7.40 5.43 5.95
C GLY A 347 -7.85 5.60 7.40
N ILE A 348 -9.14 5.84 7.63
CA ILE A 348 -9.79 5.85 8.95
C ILE A 348 -10.76 4.66 9.00
N LYS A 349 -10.79 3.93 10.13
CA LYS A 349 -11.56 2.68 10.28
C LYS A 349 -12.09 2.47 11.69
N GLU A 350 -13.21 1.76 11.80
CA GLU A 350 -13.66 1.16 13.06
C GLU A 350 -12.56 0.26 13.63
N VAL A 351 -12.37 0.33 14.95
CA VAL A 351 -11.37 -0.45 15.67
C VAL A 351 -11.98 -1.17 16.86
N ARG A 352 -11.41 -2.35 17.14
CA ARG A 352 -11.56 -3.06 18.40
C ARG A 352 -10.45 -2.65 19.36
N LYS A 353 -10.79 -2.63 20.63
CA LYS A 353 -9.89 -2.37 21.74
C LYS A 353 -9.36 -3.69 22.30
N ILE A 354 -8.08 -3.96 22.07
CA ILE A 354 -7.42 -5.15 22.60
C ILE A 354 -6.42 -4.79 23.70
N ARG A 355 -6.18 -5.72 24.62
CA ARG A 355 -5.18 -5.61 25.69
C ARG A 355 -4.52 -6.97 25.86
N ASN A 356 -3.20 -7.02 25.98
CA ASN A 356 -2.45 -8.26 26.18
C ASN A 356 -1.52 -8.17 27.40
N SER A 357 -1.02 -9.31 27.89
CA SER A 357 -0.31 -9.34 29.17
C SER A 357 1.10 -8.78 29.18
N ILE A 358 1.78 -8.65 28.03
CA ILE A 358 3.21 -8.25 27.97
C ILE A 358 3.46 -6.90 27.27
N PHE A 359 2.43 -6.28 26.71
CA PHE A 359 2.41 -4.84 26.41
C PHE A 359 1.80 -4.06 27.58
N TYR A 360 2.02 -2.74 27.69
CA TYR A 360 1.57 -1.95 28.87
C TYR A 360 0.21 -1.25 28.70
N GLU A 361 -0.23 -1.00 27.46
CA GLU A 361 -1.46 -0.25 27.16
C GLU A 361 -2.50 -1.04 26.34
N GLU A 362 -3.72 -0.49 26.26
CA GLU A 362 -4.76 -0.92 25.32
C GLU A 362 -4.39 -0.42 23.93
N THR A 363 -4.61 -1.25 22.91
CA THR A 363 -4.29 -0.89 21.52
C THR A 363 -5.50 -1.07 20.63
N HIS A 364 -5.62 -0.19 19.64
CA HIS A 364 -6.73 -0.19 18.70
C HIS A 364 -6.31 -0.91 17.42
N VAL A 365 -7.14 -1.84 16.97
CA VAL A 365 -6.86 -2.69 15.81
C VAL A 365 -8.14 -2.95 15.05
N THR A 366 -8.11 -3.03 13.73
CA THR A 366 -9.31 -3.37 12.96
C THR A 366 -9.84 -4.76 13.36
N PRO A 367 -11.16 -5.00 13.32
CA PRO A 367 -11.75 -6.30 13.64
C PRO A 367 -11.11 -7.47 12.89
N GLU A 368 -10.73 -7.22 11.63
CA GLU A 368 -10.35 -8.25 10.65
C GLU A 368 -8.83 -8.41 10.54
N HIS A 369 -8.08 -7.70 11.38
CA HIS A 369 -6.64 -7.89 11.47
C HIS A 369 -6.32 -9.28 12.03
N ARG A 370 -5.22 -9.89 11.56
CA ARG A 370 -4.84 -11.26 11.92
C ARG A 370 -3.61 -11.30 12.81
N TYR A 371 -3.77 -11.87 14.02
CA TYR A 371 -2.65 -12.29 14.87
C TYR A 371 -2.32 -13.77 14.66
N TRP A 372 -1.08 -14.14 14.93
CA TRP A 372 -0.70 -15.53 15.14
C TRP A 372 -1.06 -15.93 16.57
N VAL A 373 -1.96 -16.90 16.72
CA VAL A 373 -2.56 -17.28 18.00
C VAL A 373 -2.41 -18.76 18.30
N GLY A 374 -2.38 -19.08 19.59
CA GLY A 374 -2.64 -20.43 20.10
C GLY A 374 -4.14 -20.61 20.36
N ASP A 375 -4.79 -21.46 19.56
CA ASP A 375 -6.20 -21.78 19.68
C ASP A 375 -6.45 -22.74 20.87
N LEU A 376 -7.17 -22.23 21.87
CA LEU A 376 -7.62 -22.97 23.04
C LEU A 376 -9.15 -23.06 23.14
N ASN A 377 -9.89 -22.72 22.07
CA ASN A 377 -11.35 -22.63 22.08
C ASN A 377 -12.05 -23.98 22.34
N THR A 378 -11.33 -25.10 22.18
CA THR A 378 -11.77 -26.48 22.47
C THR A 378 -11.48 -26.94 23.90
N SER A 379 -10.95 -26.07 24.76
CA SER A 379 -10.69 -26.34 26.18
C SER A 379 -11.61 -25.49 27.06
N SER A 380 -12.03 -26.00 28.23
CA SER A 380 -12.78 -25.21 29.20
C SER A 380 -11.84 -24.27 29.98
N ILE A 381 -12.40 -23.23 30.60
CA ILE A 381 -11.62 -22.26 31.39
C ILE A 381 -10.93 -22.96 32.58
N GLU A 382 -11.63 -23.88 33.26
CA GLU A 382 -11.08 -24.68 34.36
C GLU A 382 -9.95 -25.61 33.87
N THR A 383 -10.09 -26.14 32.66
CA THR A 383 -9.05 -26.96 32.00
C THR A 383 -7.80 -26.12 31.71
N ILE A 384 -7.97 -24.89 31.22
CA ILE A 384 -6.86 -23.96 30.93
C ILE A 384 -6.16 -23.52 32.22
N GLN A 385 -6.92 -23.19 33.26
CA GLN A 385 -6.38 -22.81 34.57
C GLN A 385 -5.62 -23.96 35.25
N SER A 386 -6.16 -25.17 35.24
CA SER A 386 -5.56 -26.34 35.90
C SER A 386 -4.34 -26.92 35.15
N ARG A 387 -4.36 -26.95 33.81
CA ARG A 387 -3.31 -27.59 33.01
C ARG A 387 -2.27 -26.64 32.42
N GLY A 388 -2.58 -25.35 32.34
CA GLY A 388 -1.73 -24.31 31.75
C GLY A 388 -1.75 -24.28 30.22
N TYR A 389 -1.51 -23.10 29.65
CA TYR A 389 -1.61 -22.82 28.22
C TYR A 389 -0.72 -23.73 27.36
N VAL A 390 0.58 -23.78 27.65
CA VAL A 390 1.58 -24.52 26.85
C VAL A 390 1.23 -26.01 26.74
N ARG A 391 0.91 -26.65 27.87
CA ARG A 391 0.58 -28.08 27.94
C ARG A 391 -0.71 -28.45 27.19
N LEU A 392 -1.58 -27.48 26.93
CA LEU A 392 -2.78 -27.65 26.10
C LEU A 392 -2.50 -27.37 24.62
N LEU A 393 -1.62 -26.42 24.31
CA LEU A 393 -1.18 -26.09 22.94
C LEU A 393 -0.33 -27.21 22.32
N GLN A 394 0.50 -27.88 23.12
CA GLN A 394 1.29 -29.06 22.73
C GLN A 394 0.45 -30.33 22.49
N LYS A 395 -0.81 -30.38 22.94
CA LYS A 395 -1.70 -31.52 22.65
C LYS A 395 -2.34 -31.34 21.28
N GLN A 396 -2.37 -32.41 20.48
CA GLN A 396 -3.09 -32.44 19.19
C GLN A 396 -4.53 -31.92 19.33
N SER A 397 -5.07 -31.37 18.25
CA SER A 397 -6.49 -30.98 18.20
C SER A 397 -7.39 -32.21 18.39
N LYS A 398 -8.46 -32.04 19.18
CA LYS A 398 -9.49 -33.08 19.38
C LYS A 398 -10.41 -33.25 18.17
N THR A 399 -10.52 -32.22 17.33
CA THR A 399 -11.47 -32.17 16.20
C THR A 399 -10.84 -32.49 14.86
N ILE A 400 -9.50 -32.37 14.74
CA ILE A 400 -8.76 -32.69 13.51
C ILE A 400 -7.45 -33.39 13.92
N PRO A 401 -7.28 -34.70 13.64
CA PRO A 401 -6.04 -35.41 13.95
C PRO A 401 -4.82 -34.72 13.35
N LYS A 402 -3.71 -34.68 14.10
CA LYS A 402 -2.41 -34.08 13.70
C LYS A 402 -2.40 -32.57 13.41
N ALA A 403 -3.52 -31.84 13.48
CA ALA A 403 -3.52 -30.39 13.24
C ALA A 403 -2.87 -29.57 14.38
N SER A 404 -2.05 -28.57 14.00
CA SER A 404 -1.46 -27.61 14.94
C SER A 404 -2.50 -26.68 15.56
N LYS A 405 -2.27 -26.28 16.81
CA LYS A 405 -3.07 -25.24 17.50
C LYS A 405 -2.56 -23.82 17.25
N TYR A 406 -1.41 -23.65 16.58
CA TYR A 406 -0.91 -22.35 16.17
C TYR A 406 -1.44 -21.99 14.77
N LYS A 407 -2.17 -20.88 14.65
CA LYS A 407 -2.73 -20.42 13.37
C LYS A 407 -2.93 -18.91 13.33
N TRP A 408 -3.12 -18.36 12.13
CA TRP A 408 -3.63 -17.01 11.94
C TRP A 408 -5.12 -16.98 12.27
N LYS A 409 -5.57 -15.94 12.97
CA LYS A 409 -6.98 -15.73 13.30
C LYS A 409 -7.30 -14.23 13.40
N GLU A 410 -8.51 -13.85 13.00
CA GLU A 410 -8.98 -12.46 13.02
C GLU A 410 -9.40 -12.02 14.43
N VAL A 411 -9.16 -10.76 14.80
CA VAL A 411 -9.42 -10.24 16.15
C VAL A 411 -10.90 -10.35 16.53
N LYS A 412 -11.82 -10.19 15.58
CA LYS A 412 -13.25 -10.38 15.80
C LYS A 412 -13.62 -11.79 16.32
N ASP A 413 -12.83 -12.80 15.97
CA ASP A 413 -13.12 -14.21 16.25
C ASP A 413 -12.46 -14.72 17.53
N PHE A 414 -11.63 -13.92 18.20
CA PHE A 414 -10.95 -14.37 19.43
C PHE A 414 -11.96 -14.64 20.55
N ARG A 415 -11.86 -15.83 21.16
CA ARG A 415 -12.65 -16.20 22.35
C ARG A 415 -11.74 -16.57 23.51
N GLN A 416 -11.13 -17.77 23.47
CA GLN A 416 -10.19 -18.26 24.48
C GLN A 416 -8.74 -18.29 23.98
N ASP A 417 -8.49 -17.71 22.80
CA ASP A 417 -7.19 -17.71 22.14
C ASP A 417 -6.14 -16.90 22.92
N VAL A 418 -4.89 -17.34 22.81
CA VAL A 418 -3.72 -16.59 23.32
C VAL A 418 -2.89 -16.06 22.16
N LEU A 419 -2.36 -14.85 22.30
CA LEU A 419 -1.41 -14.29 21.33
C LEU A 419 -0.03 -14.94 21.52
N LEU A 420 0.81 -14.84 20.50
CA LEU A 420 2.15 -15.42 20.50
C LEU A 420 3.21 -14.37 20.16
N ILE A 421 4.38 -14.47 20.79
CA ILE A 421 5.61 -13.77 20.43
C ILE A 421 6.74 -14.82 20.29
N PRO A 422 7.71 -14.66 19.37
CA PRO A 422 8.80 -15.63 19.23
C PRO A 422 9.59 -15.74 20.53
N ARG A 423 10.02 -16.95 20.88
CA ARG A 423 10.86 -17.22 22.05
C ARG A 423 12.31 -16.77 21.84
N GLU A 424 12.78 -16.82 20.60
CA GLU A 424 14.07 -16.30 20.20
C GLU A 424 13.86 -15.07 19.31
N ILE A 425 14.62 -14.00 19.55
CA ILE A 425 14.58 -12.76 18.77
C ILE A 425 16.02 -12.30 18.61
N LYS A 426 16.47 -12.18 17.37
CA LYS A 426 17.82 -11.74 17.00
C LYS A 426 17.80 -10.21 16.91
N PHE A 427 18.26 -9.52 17.96
CA PHE A 427 18.39 -8.06 17.92
C PHE A 427 19.72 -7.62 17.31
N GLU A 428 19.67 -6.56 16.51
CA GLU A 428 20.81 -5.90 15.87
C GLU A 428 21.36 -4.83 16.81
N LEU A 429 22.01 -5.30 17.89
CA LEU A 429 22.66 -4.46 18.88
C LEU A 429 24.17 -4.40 18.64
N GLU A 430 24.73 -3.22 18.89
CA GLU A 430 26.18 -3.04 19.01
C GLU A 430 26.73 -3.97 20.12
N GLN A 431 27.97 -4.41 19.98
CA GLN A 431 28.63 -5.28 20.96
C GLN A 431 29.42 -4.49 22.03
N TYR A 432 29.76 -3.23 21.73
CA TYR A 432 30.67 -2.43 22.54
C TYR A 432 30.44 -0.93 22.30
N PHE A 433 30.75 -0.10 23.31
CA PHE A 433 30.87 1.35 23.15
C PHE A 433 32.02 1.88 24.02
N LYS A 434 32.51 3.09 23.71
CA LYS A 434 33.48 3.80 24.56
C LYS A 434 33.08 5.27 24.70
N ILE A 435 33.03 5.78 25.94
CA ILE A 435 32.67 7.17 26.24
C ILE A 435 33.86 7.88 26.86
N ASN A 436 34.45 8.82 26.14
CA ASN A 436 35.53 9.67 26.67
C ASN A 436 34.95 10.92 27.32
N LEU A 437 34.88 10.94 28.66
CA LEU A 437 34.48 12.13 29.41
C LEU A 437 35.61 13.15 29.39
N LYS A 438 35.32 14.34 28.88
CA LYS A 438 36.31 15.41 28.68
C LYS A 438 36.18 16.50 29.74
N LYS A 439 37.29 16.80 30.43
CA LYS A 439 37.40 17.89 31.40
C LYS A 439 38.06 19.10 30.73
N ARG A 440 37.50 20.29 30.97
CA ARG A 440 38.10 21.55 30.50
C ARG A 440 39.34 21.86 31.36
N VAL A 441 40.45 22.15 30.70
CA VAL A 441 41.74 22.47 31.35
C VAL A 441 42.26 23.87 31.05
N GLY A 442 41.63 24.60 30.12
CA GLY A 442 42.00 25.99 29.83
C GLY A 442 41.20 26.66 28.71
N GLY A 443 41.69 27.82 28.26
CA GLY A 443 41.14 28.60 27.15
C GLY A 443 39.94 29.47 27.51
N ASN A 444 39.75 30.56 26.77
CA ASN A 444 38.59 31.47 26.82
C ASN A 444 37.86 31.44 25.46
N TRP A 445 36.90 32.35 25.23
CA TRP A 445 36.15 32.40 23.96
C TRP A 445 37.01 32.80 22.76
N ILE A 446 38.12 33.51 22.99
CA ILE A 446 39.07 33.99 21.97
C ILE A 446 40.06 32.87 21.58
N ILE A 447 40.61 32.14 22.57
CA ILE A 447 41.72 31.18 22.39
C ILE A 447 41.22 29.75 22.05
N ARG A 448 39.90 29.57 21.93
CA ARG A 448 39.17 28.27 21.95
C ARG A 448 39.39 27.47 23.25
N TYR A 449 38.37 26.75 23.68
CA TYR A 449 38.42 25.98 24.94
C TYR A 449 39.28 24.71 24.79
N LYS A 450 40.25 24.51 25.69
CA LYS A 450 41.09 23.30 25.75
C LYS A 450 40.47 22.25 26.68
N TYR A 451 40.41 21.01 26.21
CA TYR A 451 39.86 19.86 26.94
C TYR A 451 40.85 18.69 26.91
N LEU A 452 40.95 17.95 28.02
CA LEU A 452 41.63 16.65 28.09
C LEU A 452 40.61 15.55 28.39
N ASN A 453 40.92 14.31 28.01
CA ASN A 453 40.20 13.14 28.49
C ASN A 453 40.48 12.96 29.99
N ASP A 454 39.44 12.72 30.78
CA ASP A 454 39.51 12.65 32.25
C ASP A 454 39.16 11.25 32.75
N VAL A 455 38.10 10.64 32.20
CA VAL A 455 37.73 9.23 32.41
C VAL A 455 37.25 8.65 31.08
N SER A 456 37.64 7.41 30.78
CA SER A 456 37.05 6.64 29.67
C SER A 456 36.13 5.57 30.26
N LEU A 457 34.88 5.52 29.80
CA LEU A 457 33.89 4.55 30.26
C LEU A 457 33.71 3.48 29.19
N GLU A 458 33.84 2.23 29.62
CA GLU A 458 33.65 1.02 28.83
C GLU A 458 32.60 0.12 29.51
N PRO A 459 31.92 -0.79 28.79
CA PRO A 459 30.78 -1.49 29.34
C PRO A 459 31.21 -2.58 30.32
N CYS A 460 30.87 -2.39 31.59
CA CYS A 460 31.03 -3.35 32.67
C CYS A 460 29.79 -3.33 33.59
N TYR A 461 29.73 -4.28 34.55
CA TYR A 461 28.65 -4.34 35.53
C TYR A 461 28.48 -3.05 36.32
N GLU A 462 29.57 -2.46 36.83
CA GLU A 462 29.54 -1.22 37.63
C GLU A 462 28.98 -0.03 36.85
N LEU A 463 29.42 0.16 35.60
CA LEU A 463 28.89 1.21 34.73
C LEU A 463 27.40 0.98 34.44
N GLY A 464 27.02 -0.27 34.18
CA GLY A 464 25.63 -0.67 34.00
C GLY A 464 24.78 -0.33 35.22
N TYR A 465 25.27 -0.63 36.43
CA TYR A 465 24.58 -0.33 37.70
C TYR A 465 24.47 1.18 37.95
N ILE A 466 25.52 1.95 37.69
CA ILE A 466 25.49 3.42 37.76
C ILE A 466 24.46 3.99 36.77
N PHE A 467 24.35 3.42 35.56
CA PHE A 467 23.33 3.80 34.59
C PHE A 467 21.93 3.38 35.04
N GLY A 468 21.72 2.15 35.51
CA GLY A 468 20.43 1.66 35.99
C GLY A 468 19.89 2.48 37.16
N THR A 469 20.71 2.68 38.20
CA THR A 469 20.36 3.54 39.34
C THR A 469 20.17 5.00 38.94
N PHE A 470 20.94 5.50 37.96
CA PHE A 470 20.68 6.84 37.42
C PHE A 470 19.36 6.89 36.65
N LEU A 471 19.03 5.86 35.86
CA LEU A 471 17.84 5.79 35.03
C LEU A 471 16.55 5.69 35.86
N GLY A 472 16.58 5.00 37.00
CA GLY A 472 15.49 5.00 37.99
C GLY A 472 15.27 6.37 38.63
N ASP A 473 15.86 6.61 39.80
CA ASP A 473 15.64 7.87 40.55
C ASP A 473 16.81 8.90 40.49
N GLY A 474 17.80 8.67 39.62
CA GLY A 474 18.88 9.64 39.41
C GLY A 474 18.47 10.97 38.75
N SER A 475 19.26 12.02 38.97
CA SER A 475 19.07 13.35 38.36
C SER A 475 20.37 14.10 38.08
N SER A 476 20.50 14.67 36.88
CA SER A 476 21.65 15.47 36.44
C SER A 476 21.36 16.98 36.47
N HIS A 477 22.33 17.74 36.98
CA HIS A 477 22.24 19.19 37.14
C HIS A 477 23.56 19.85 36.72
N SER A 478 23.56 20.67 35.68
CA SER A 478 24.70 21.51 35.32
C SER A 478 24.29 22.98 35.30
N GLY A 479 25.21 23.88 35.68
CA GLY A 479 24.93 25.31 35.78
C GLY A 479 26.18 26.15 36.01
N ILE A 480 25.98 27.41 36.39
CA ILE A 480 27.02 28.38 36.71
C ILE A 480 26.91 28.69 38.21
N SER A 481 28.03 28.59 38.94
CA SER A 481 28.10 28.92 40.37
C SER A 481 28.11 30.43 40.61
N LYS A 482 27.85 30.86 41.86
CA LYS A 482 27.98 32.28 42.28
C LYS A 482 29.36 32.89 42.00
N LYS A 483 30.41 32.07 41.82
CA LYS A 483 31.78 32.48 41.43
C LYS A 483 32.04 32.34 39.92
N ASN A 484 30.99 32.46 39.11
CA ASN A 484 30.97 32.33 37.63
C ASN A 484 31.61 31.04 37.05
N SER A 485 31.86 30.04 37.90
CA SER A 485 32.50 28.77 37.53
C SER A 485 31.44 27.77 37.10
N ARG A 486 31.61 27.11 35.95
CA ARG A 486 30.68 26.08 35.47
C ARG A 486 30.77 24.83 36.36
N VAL A 487 29.65 24.45 36.99
CA VAL A 487 29.55 23.32 37.92
C VAL A 487 28.55 22.29 37.40
N GLY A 488 28.67 21.04 37.87
CA GLY A 488 27.69 20.00 37.61
C GLY A 488 27.69 18.92 38.68
N SER A 489 26.52 18.34 38.94
CA SER A 489 26.32 17.28 39.93
C SER A 489 25.31 16.25 39.44
N VAL A 490 25.66 14.98 39.58
CA VAL A 490 24.72 13.86 39.48
C VAL A 490 24.24 13.52 40.89
N ARG A 491 22.95 13.24 41.06
CA ARG A 491 22.33 12.98 42.36
C ARG A 491 21.44 11.76 42.29
N TRP A 492 21.49 10.93 43.34
CA TRP A 492 20.58 9.81 43.54
C TRP A 492 19.90 9.96 44.90
N TYR A 493 18.72 9.35 45.02
CA TYR A 493 17.90 9.37 46.22
C TYR A 493 17.54 7.92 46.57
N PHE A 494 17.54 7.62 47.86
CA PHE A 494 17.25 6.30 48.42
C PHE A 494 16.46 6.46 49.72
N GLY A 495 15.65 5.47 50.09
CA GLY A 495 14.98 5.44 51.38
C GLY A 495 15.97 5.27 52.55
N LYS A 496 15.60 5.72 53.74
CA LYS A 496 16.45 5.62 54.95
C LYS A 496 16.91 4.20 55.33
N HIS A 497 16.23 3.17 54.84
CA HIS A 497 16.56 1.76 55.09
C HIS A 497 17.41 1.13 53.97
N GLU A 498 17.84 1.88 52.96
CA GLU A 498 18.50 1.38 51.75
C GLU A 498 20.01 1.64 51.74
N ILE A 499 20.63 1.66 52.92
CA ILE A 499 22.05 2.03 53.09
C ILE A 499 23.01 1.12 52.31
N ASP A 500 22.68 -0.16 52.16
CA ASP A 500 23.52 -1.11 51.41
C ASP A 500 23.56 -0.78 49.90
N LYS A 501 22.44 -0.31 49.34
CA LYS A 501 22.35 0.15 47.96
C LYS A 501 23.16 1.43 47.74
N VAL A 502 23.16 2.33 48.73
CA VAL A 502 23.99 3.55 48.77
C VAL A 502 25.47 3.17 48.80
N ASN A 503 25.88 2.25 49.67
CA ASN A 503 27.26 1.77 49.77
C ASN A 503 27.73 1.10 48.47
N LYS A 504 26.90 0.23 47.88
CA LYS A 504 27.14 -0.40 46.57
C LYS A 504 27.35 0.63 45.46
N LEU A 505 26.47 1.64 45.36
CA LEU A 505 26.61 2.73 44.38
C LEU A 505 27.90 3.53 44.58
N MET A 506 28.22 3.93 45.81
CA MET A 506 29.43 4.72 46.10
C MET A 506 30.71 3.94 45.75
N LYS A 507 30.77 2.65 46.10
CA LYS A 507 31.90 1.77 45.72
C LYS A 507 32.11 1.76 44.20
N PHE A 508 31.04 1.60 43.42
CA PHE A 508 31.13 1.58 41.96
C PHE A 508 31.49 2.96 41.37
N ILE A 509 31.02 4.06 41.96
CA ILE A 509 31.43 5.41 41.55
C ILE A 509 32.92 5.65 41.82
N ILE A 510 33.44 5.18 42.96
CA ILE A 510 34.88 5.26 43.27
C ILE A 510 35.67 4.42 42.27
N ASN A 511 35.28 3.17 42.02
CA ASN A 511 35.95 2.28 41.06
C ASN A 511 36.02 2.88 39.64
N ILE A 512 34.91 3.45 39.14
CA ILE A 512 34.81 3.92 37.74
C ILE A 512 35.38 5.33 37.54
N PHE A 513 35.20 6.25 38.50
CA PHE A 513 35.55 7.66 38.31
C PHE A 513 36.77 8.11 39.13
N ASN A 514 37.20 7.32 40.11
CA ASN A 514 38.13 7.69 41.18
C ASN A 514 37.71 9.02 41.85
N LYS A 515 36.45 9.08 42.32
CA LYS A 515 35.84 10.24 42.98
C LYS A 515 34.90 9.82 44.10
N GLU A 516 34.97 10.55 45.19
CA GLU A 516 34.04 10.40 46.32
C GLU A 516 32.69 11.05 46.03
N CYS A 517 31.66 10.58 46.73
CA CYS A 517 30.34 11.18 46.75
C CYS A 517 30.08 11.90 48.07
N LYS A 518 29.43 13.06 48.01
CA LYS A 518 28.83 13.66 49.20
C LYS A 518 27.51 12.96 49.50
N VAL A 519 27.41 12.36 50.69
CA VAL A 519 26.14 11.84 51.22
C VAL A 519 25.47 12.92 52.08
N THR A 520 24.14 12.97 52.08
CA THR A 520 23.35 13.85 52.95
C THR A 520 22.11 13.12 53.41
N TYR A 521 21.93 13.02 54.72
CA TYR A 521 20.77 12.39 55.34
C TYR A 521 19.67 13.42 55.58
N LYS A 522 18.44 13.08 55.21
CA LYS A 522 17.20 13.79 55.52
C LYS A 522 16.22 12.80 56.14
N GLU A 523 15.20 13.29 56.86
CA GLU A 523 14.30 12.51 57.73
C GLU A 523 13.90 11.11 57.22
N ASN A 524 13.61 10.97 55.92
CA ASN A 524 13.27 9.68 55.31
C ASN A 524 14.07 9.34 54.03
N ILE A 525 15.05 10.17 53.64
CA ILE A 525 15.77 10.03 52.35
C ILE A 525 17.29 10.21 52.55
N ILE A 526 18.06 9.28 52.00
CA ILE A 526 19.51 9.40 51.81
C ILE A 526 19.76 9.97 50.42
N GLN A 527 20.48 11.09 50.34
CA GLN A 527 20.85 11.73 49.08
C GLN A 527 22.35 11.53 48.81
N VAL A 528 22.69 10.93 47.66
CA VAL A 528 24.08 10.75 47.19
C VAL A 528 24.35 11.77 46.09
N ILE A 529 25.45 12.52 46.18
CA ILE A 529 25.81 13.59 45.24
C ILE A 529 27.24 13.41 44.74
N LEU A 530 27.38 13.15 43.43
CA LEU A 530 28.66 13.16 42.72
C LEU A 530 28.86 14.50 42.03
N TYR A 531 29.82 15.31 42.49
CA TYR A 531 30.17 16.59 41.87
C TYR A 531 31.09 16.41 40.67
N TYR A 532 30.55 15.87 39.56
CA TYR A 532 31.31 15.61 38.36
C TYR A 532 30.63 16.17 37.10
N LYS A 533 31.09 17.34 36.63
CA LYS A 533 30.45 18.07 35.53
C LYS A 533 30.45 17.30 34.19
N PRO A 534 31.56 16.74 33.68
CA PRO A 534 31.55 15.99 32.42
C PRO A 534 30.51 14.87 32.40
N PHE A 535 30.37 14.12 33.50
CA PHE A 535 29.37 13.06 33.60
C PHE A 535 27.94 13.61 33.77
N SER A 536 27.75 14.69 34.53
CA SER A 536 26.48 15.41 34.62
C SER A 536 26.01 15.96 33.27
N ASP A 537 26.92 16.48 32.44
CA ASP A 537 26.62 16.94 31.08
C ASP A 537 26.23 15.76 30.17
N PHE A 538 27.01 14.67 30.23
CA PHE A 538 26.71 13.43 29.49
C PHE A 538 25.30 12.89 29.81
N LEU A 539 24.98 12.75 31.10
CA LEU A 539 23.69 12.25 31.60
C LEU A 539 22.51 13.21 31.40
N GLN A 540 22.70 14.43 30.87
CA GLN A 540 21.55 15.23 30.42
C GLN A 540 20.90 14.63 29.17
N SER A 541 21.66 13.91 28.33
CA SER A 541 21.14 13.25 27.13
C SER A 541 20.21 12.06 27.43
N PHE A 542 20.16 11.60 28.68
CA PHE A 542 19.30 10.49 29.15
C PHE A 542 17.91 10.99 29.57
N GLY A 543 17.61 12.28 29.41
CA GLY A 543 16.31 12.87 29.71
C GLY A 543 15.98 12.98 31.20
N LYS A 544 14.71 13.29 31.52
CA LYS A 544 14.21 13.50 32.89
C LYS A 544 12.74 13.07 33.01
N LYS A 545 12.35 12.56 34.19
CA LYS A 545 10.99 12.12 34.52
C LYS A 545 10.41 11.20 33.42
N LYS A 546 9.20 11.49 32.91
CA LYS A 546 8.53 10.73 31.84
C LYS A 546 9.31 10.60 30.52
N ASN A 547 10.30 11.47 30.27
CA ASN A 547 11.14 11.47 29.06
C ASN A 547 12.52 10.83 29.32
N LYS A 548 12.70 10.10 30.43
CA LYS A 548 13.98 9.51 30.82
C LYS A 548 14.20 8.19 30.06
N GLU A 549 15.36 8.00 29.46
CA GLU A 549 15.68 6.87 28.60
C GLU A 549 17.17 6.55 28.58
N LEU A 550 17.51 5.31 28.24
CA LEU A 550 18.85 4.94 27.80
C LEU A 550 18.97 5.22 26.29
N PRO A 551 19.86 6.11 25.82
CA PRO A 551 20.06 6.32 24.40
C PRO A 551 20.46 5.02 23.68
N GLN A 552 19.83 4.70 22.55
CA GLN A 552 19.96 3.42 21.83
C GLN A 552 21.40 2.89 21.69
N LYS A 553 22.36 3.76 21.36
CA LYS A 553 23.80 3.41 21.22
C LYS A 553 24.47 2.88 22.51
N TYR A 554 23.79 2.95 23.65
CA TYR A 554 24.23 2.41 24.93
C TYR A 554 23.41 1.18 25.36
N LEU A 555 22.46 0.72 24.55
CA LEU A 555 21.85 -0.61 24.65
C LEU A 555 22.64 -1.58 23.78
N ILE A 556 23.52 -2.36 24.41
CA ILE A 556 24.46 -3.27 23.74
C ILE A 556 24.30 -4.69 24.26
N ASN A 557 24.72 -5.69 23.48
CA ASN A 557 24.61 -7.10 23.87
C ASN A 557 25.73 -7.59 24.81
N ASN A 558 25.99 -6.87 25.90
CA ASN A 558 26.97 -7.25 26.93
C ASN A 558 26.24 -7.69 28.20
N ARG A 559 26.30 -8.99 28.56
CA ARG A 559 25.53 -9.55 29.69
C ARG A 559 25.85 -8.90 31.04
N GLU A 560 27.10 -8.59 31.34
CA GLU A 560 27.48 -8.00 32.64
C GLU A 560 26.94 -6.58 32.78
N TYR A 561 27.14 -5.75 31.76
CA TYR A 561 26.62 -4.38 31.70
C TYR A 561 25.07 -4.35 31.72
N LEU A 562 24.41 -5.25 30.97
CA LEU A 562 22.96 -5.38 31.00
C LEU A 562 22.43 -5.85 32.37
N GLN A 563 23.14 -6.79 33.04
CA GLN A 563 22.79 -7.22 34.41
C GLN A 563 22.97 -6.06 35.40
N GLY A 564 24.03 -5.25 35.24
CA GLY A 564 24.20 -4.01 36.00
C GLY A 564 23.03 -3.05 35.83
N ILE A 565 22.59 -2.80 34.58
CA ILE A 565 21.40 -1.95 34.31
C ILE A 565 20.17 -2.51 35.00
N LEU A 566 19.91 -3.81 34.87
CA LEU A 566 18.75 -4.46 35.47
C LEU A 566 18.76 -4.31 37.00
N ASP A 567 19.88 -4.63 37.64
CA ASP A 567 20.04 -4.53 39.09
C ASP A 567 19.89 -3.09 39.57
N GLY A 568 20.47 -2.11 38.86
CA GLY A 568 20.35 -0.69 39.23
C GLY A 568 18.93 -0.14 39.08
N LEU A 569 18.17 -0.61 38.09
CA LEU A 569 16.75 -0.28 37.92
C LEU A 569 15.90 -0.92 39.04
N ILE A 570 16.18 -2.17 39.42
CA ILE A 570 15.50 -2.88 40.52
C ILE A 570 15.82 -2.21 41.86
N ASP A 571 17.09 -1.87 42.11
CA ASP A 571 17.54 -1.28 43.36
C ASP A 571 17.00 0.16 43.57
N THR A 572 16.46 0.83 42.55
CA THR A 572 15.88 2.19 42.69
C THR A 572 14.36 2.25 42.55
N ASP A 573 13.81 1.94 41.37
CA ASP A 573 12.35 2.01 41.10
C ASP A 573 11.68 0.63 41.12
N GLY A 574 12.39 -0.39 41.61
CA GLY A 574 11.90 -1.75 41.75
C GLY A 574 11.64 -2.18 43.19
N ASN A 575 10.95 -3.31 43.31
CA ASN A 575 10.81 -4.04 44.56
C ASN A 575 10.77 -5.55 44.31
N ILE A 576 11.24 -6.33 45.27
CA ILE A 576 11.20 -7.79 45.27
C ILE A 576 10.22 -8.23 46.36
N GLU A 577 9.11 -8.85 45.99
CA GLU A 577 8.13 -9.39 46.95
C GLU A 577 8.62 -10.73 47.56
N GLU A 578 8.05 -11.15 48.69
CA GLU A 578 8.41 -12.34 49.49
C GLU A 578 8.53 -13.67 48.69
N ARG A 579 7.94 -13.75 47.50
CA ARG A 579 8.01 -14.93 46.60
C ARG A 579 9.02 -14.78 45.45
N GLY A 580 9.96 -13.84 45.58
CA GLY A 580 10.95 -13.49 44.55
C GLY A 580 10.36 -12.81 43.31
N ARG A 581 9.14 -12.25 43.41
CA ARG A 581 8.46 -11.57 42.30
C ARG A 581 9.00 -10.15 42.20
N ILE A 582 9.63 -9.82 41.09
CA ILE A 582 10.23 -8.50 40.86
C ILE A 582 9.19 -7.63 40.16
N ARG A 583 8.91 -6.45 40.72
CA ARG A 583 8.15 -5.37 40.06
C ARG A 583 9.07 -4.18 39.85
N PHE A 584 9.03 -3.60 38.66
CA PHE A 584 9.64 -2.31 38.32
C PHE A 584 8.53 -1.32 37.95
N SER A 585 8.51 -0.14 38.57
CA SER A 585 7.39 0.81 38.47
C SER A 585 7.87 2.22 38.14
N ASN A 586 7.73 2.67 36.88
CA ASN A 586 8.23 3.99 36.47
C ASN A 586 7.16 4.81 35.67
N THR A 587 7.37 6.13 35.56
CA THR A 587 6.52 7.05 34.78
C THR A 587 6.97 7.21 33.32
N SER A 588 8.22 6.86 33.00
CA SER A 588 8.73 6.74 31.64
C SER A 588 8.40 5.38 31.05
N ILE A 589 7.61 5.38 29.97
CA ILE A 589 7.34 4.19 29.15
C ILE A 589 8.65 3.62 28.59
N LYS A 590 9.60 4.48 28.20
CA LYS A 590 10.89 4.05 27.64
C LYS A 590 11.72 3.23 28.63
N LEU A 591 11.59 3.47 29.94
CA LEU A 591 12.25 2.66 30.96
C LEU A 591 11.56 1.32 31.20
N ILE A 592 10.24 1.26 31.01
CA ILE A 592 9.48 -0.01 31.03
C ILE A 592 9.87 -0.87 29.82
N GLU A 593 9.89 -0.27 28.62
CA GLU A 593 10.37 -0.92 27.39
C GLU A 593 11.84 -1.39 27.54
N LEU A 594 12.73 -0.54 28.08
CA LEU A 594 14.11 -0.91 28.38
C LEU A 594 14.18 -2.09 29.36
N PHE A 595 13.50 -2.02 30.50
CA PHE A 595 13.48 -3.10 31.49
C PHE A 595 12.99 -4.42 30.88
N ASN A 596 11.96 -4.36 30.04
CA ASN A 596 11.42 -5.52 29.32
C ASN A 596 12.45 -6.13 28.35
N ILE A 597 13.16 -5.30 27.58
CA ILE A 597 14.17 -5.74 26.60
C ILE A 597 15.43 -6.26 27.31
N VAL A 598 15.92 -5.57 28.35
CA VAL A 598 17.05 -6.01 29.17
C VAL A 598 16.74 -7.35 29.85
N HIS A 599 15.55 -7.50 30.43
CA HIS A 599 15.13 -8.77 31.01
C HIS A 599 15.05 -9.88 29.95
N TYR A 600 14.51 -9.58 28.76
CA TYR A 600 14.46 -10.53 27.65
C TYR A 600 15.87 -10.96 27.20
N LEU A 601 16.80 -10.02 27.00
CA LEU A 601 18.19 -10.32 26.61
C LEU A 601 18.93 -11.17 27.67
N LEU A 602 18.62 -10.99 28.96
CA LEU A 602 19.26 -11.72 30.05
C LEU A 602 18.62 -13.09 30.34
N LYS A 603 17.31 -13.23 30.15
CA LYS A 603 16.48 -14.35 30.65
C LYS A 603 15.57 -15.02 29.61
N GLY A 604 15.49 -14.50 28.38
CA GLY A 604 14.71 -15.07 27.26
C GLY A 604 13.19 -14.90 27.36
N VAL A 605 12.68 -13.99 28.21
CA VAL A 605 11.25 -13.84 28.49
C VAL A 605 10.87 -12.37 28.66
N PHE A 606 9.79 -11.92 28.02
CA PHE A 606 9.19 -10.62 28.28
C PHE A 606 8.38 -10.62 29.59
N PRO A 607 8.59 -9.65 30.50
CA PRO A 607 7.76 -9.48 31.70
C PRO A 607 6.29 -9.19 31.37
N ASN A 608 5.41 -9.35 32.36
CA ASN A 608 4.04 -8.85 32.24
C ASN A 608 4.01 -7.35 32.51
N ASN A 609 3.15 -6.63 31.79
CA ASN A 609 3.07 -5.18 31.87
C ASN A 609 1.65 -4.71 32.19
N GLN A 610 1.53 -3.68 33.01
CA GLN A 610 0.24 -3.10 33.40
C GLN A 610 0.32 -1.59 33.66
N LYS A 611 -0.74 -0.87 33.29
CA LYS A 611 -0.94 0.54 33.64
C LYS A 611 -1.37 0.62 35.11
N LYS A 612 -0.60 1.32 35.95
CA LYS A 612 -0.92 1.48 37.38
C LYS A 612 -2.09 2.44 37.52
N LYS A 613 -3.09 2.13 38.37
CA LYS A 613 -4.13 3.14 38.70
C LYS A 613 -3.45 4.32 39.42
N ILE A 614 -3.75 5.54 38.99
CA ILE A 614 -3.28 6.75 39.66
C ILE A 614 -3.85 6.74 41.09
N SER A 615 -2.98 6.99 42.08
CA SER A 615 -3.34 6.98 43.49
C SER A 615 -2.44 7.94 44.25
N LYS A 616 -3.05 8.70 45.17
CA LYS A 616 -2.35 9.57 46.12
C LYS A 616 -1.58 8.78 47.20
N GLY A 617 -1.78 7.46 47.29
CA GLY A 617 -1.25 6.64 48.38
C GLY A 617 -1.65 7.23 49.73
N ASN A 618 -0.67 7.42 50.62
CA ASN A 618 -0.87 7.99 51.95
C ASN A 618 -0.74 9.54 52.00
N LEU A 619 -0.61 10.21 50.85
CA LEU A 619 -0.44 11.67 50.80
C LEU A 619 -1.78 12.38 51.12
N LYS A 620 -1.83 13.03 52.29
CA LYS A 620 -2.93 13.91 52.69
C LYS A 620 -2.93 15.17 51.81
N ASN A 621 -4.12 15.67 51.46
CA ASN A 621 -4.35 16.90 50.69
C ASN A 621 -3.72 16.99 49.29
N ALA A 622 -3.25 15.87 48.71
CA ALA A 622 -2.67 15.86 47.37
C ALA A 622 -3.77 15.77 46.28
N ASN A 623 -3.77 16.71 45.32
CA ASN A 623 -4.63 16.63 44.14
C ASN A 623 -4.15 15.50 43.21
N LEU A 624 -5.04 14.57 42.86
CA LEU A 624 -4.79 13.44 41.95
C LEU A 624 -4.40 13.89 40.54
N ASP A 625 -4.88 15.04 40.06
CA ASP A 625 -4.58 15.56 38.71
C ASP A 625 -3.09 15.89 38.52
N ASN A 626 -2.36 16.14 39.61
CA ASN A 626 -0.93 16.43 39.58
C ASN A 626 -0.06 15.17 39.51
N PHE A 627 -0.64 13.97 39.60
CA PHE A 627 0.11 12.70 39.57
C PHE A 627 0.32 12.23 38.13
N SER A 628 1.58 12.02 37.75
CA SER A 628 1.90 11.39 36.47
C SER A 628 1.44 9.94 36.45
N GLN A 629 0.83 9.51 35.33
CA GLN A 629 0.58 8.11 35.04
C GLN A 629 1.89 7.29 35.16
N SER A 630 1.83 6.16 35.85
CA SER A 630 2.94 5.21 35.94
C SER A 630 2.55 3.82 35.43
N TYR A 631 3.56 3.03 35.09
CA TYR A 631 3.43 1.71 34.50
C TYR A 631 4.24 0.73 35.34
N ILE A 632 3.83 -0.52 35.36
CA ILE A 632 4.53 -1.59 36.09
C ILE A 632 4.91 -2.68 35.09
N SER A 633 6.19 -3.02 35.07
CA SER A 633 6.70 -4.28 34.52
C SER A 633 6.91 -5.27 35.66
N GLU A 634 6.54 -6.53 35.45
CA GLU A 634 6.50 -7.56 36.49
C GLU A 634 7.00 -8.91 35.98
N ILE A 635 8.04 -9.40 36.65
CA ILE A 635 8.65 -10.71 36.43
C ILE A 635 7.97 -11.69 37.38
N ILE A 636 7.36 -12.74 36.83
CA ILE A 636 6.68 -13.80 37.58
C ILE A 636 7.51 -15.08 37.52
N ASN A 637 7.89 -15.62 38.67
CA ASN A 637 8.70 -16.86 38.80
C ASN A 637 8.08 -18.12 38.17
N THR A 638 6.84 -18.07 37.66
CA THR A 638 6.20 -19.16 36.92
C THR A 638 6.36 -19.02 35.39
N GLY A 639 7.35 -18.27 34.91
CA GLY A 639 7.53 -17.91 33.50
C GLY A 639 7.55 -19.11 32.55
N GLU A 640 8.24 -20.18 32.92
CA GLU A 640 8.36 -21.43 32.16
C GLU A 640 7.01 -22.03 31.75
N LYS A 641 5.97 -21.91 32.59
CA LYS A 641 4.62 -22.43 32.28
C LYS A 641 3.90 -21.69 31.13
N ARG A 642 4.53 -20.65 30.59
CA ARG A 642 4.07 -19.86 29.43
C ARG A 642 5.02 -19.93 28.23
N LEU A 643 6.11 -20.68 28.31
CA LEU A 643 7.03 -20.88 27.20
C LEU A 643 6.72 -22.23 26.53
N SER A 644 6.34 -22.21 25.26
CA SER A 644 6.43 -23.40 24.41
C SER A 644 7.84 -23.51 23.85
N GLU A 645 8.06 -24.47 22.95
CA GLU A 645 9.31 -24.62 22.22
C GLU A 645 9.66 -23.34 21.44
N ASP A 646 8.76 -22.89 20.56
CA ASP A 646 8.98 -21.74 19.66
C ASP A 646 8.51 -20.37 20.16
N TYR A 647 7.58 -20.32 21.13
CA TYR A 647 6.82 -19.12 21.46
C TYR A 647 6.69 -18.87 22.96
N GLN A 648 6.73 -17.59 23.34
CA GLN A 648 6.16 -17.14 24.61
C GLN A 648 4.66 -16.87 24.42
N VAL A 649 3.84 -17.47 25.29
CA VAL A 649 2.40 -17.28 25.33
C VAL A 649 2.05 -15.94 25.97
N VAL A 650 1.30 -15.14 25.22
CA VAL A 650 0.84 -13.80 25.59
C VAL A 650 -0.67 -13.85 25.85
N LYS A 651 -1.07 -13.66 27.11
CA LYS A 651 -2.49 -13.73 27.49
C LYS A 651 -3.25 -12.52 26.94
N LEU A 652 -4.32 -12.76 26.19
CA LEU A 652 -5.30 -11.73 25.85
C LEU A 652 -6.08 -11.36 27.13
N LEU A 653 -6.04 -10.09 27.51
CA LEU A 653 -6.69 -9.55 28.71
C LEU A 653 -8.02 -8.85 28.38
N LYS A 654 -8.18 -8.37 27.15
CA LYS A 654 -9.33 -7.60 26.68
C LYS A 654 -9.46 -7.71 25.16
N ASN A 655 -10.70 -7.79 24.65
CA ASN A 655 -11.05 -7.69 23.23
C ASN A 655 -12.49 -7.15 23.11
N GLU A 656 -12.64 -5.84 23.13
CA GLU A 656 -13.95 -5.16 23.09
C GLU A 656 -14.18 -4.52 21.72
N LYS A 657 -15.44 -4.52 21.26
CA LYS A 657 -15.88 -3.62 20.19
C LYS A 657 -15.79 -2.17 20.67
N THR A 658 -15.56 -1.23 19.77
CA THR A 658 -15.67 0.21 20.08
C THR A 658 -16.27 0.93 18.89
N ASP A 659 -17.03 1.99 19.15
CA ASP A 659 -17.58 2.86 18.11
C ASP A 659 -16.55 3.89 17.61
N LEU A 660 -15.26 3.68 17.93
CA LEU A 660 -14.17 4.59 17.56
C LEU A 660 -13.71 4.30 16.13
N CYS A 661 -13.70 5.35 15.32
CA CYS A 661 -13.05 5.37 14.01
C CYS A 661 -11.72 6.12 14.10
N VAL A 662 -10.60 5.45 13.84
CA VAL A 662 -9.25 6.02 13.97
C VAL A 662 -8.41 5.83 12.71
N LYS A 663 -7.42 6.70 12.51
CA LYS A 663 -6.46 6.59 11.41
C LYS A 663 -5.63 5.32 11.57
N VAL A 664 -5.55 4.53 10.49
CA VAL A 664 -4.83 3.26 10.43
C VAL A 664 -3.66 3.28 9.44
N TYR A 665 -2.78 2.30 9.56
CA TYR A 665 -1.47 2.17 8.92
C TYR A 665 -1.16 0.69 8.62
N ASP A 666 -0.19 0.42 7.75
CA ASP A 666 0.35 -0.93 7.53
C ASP A 666 1.81 -0.90 7.04
N LEU A 667 2.50 -2.05 7.11
CA LEU A 667 3.92 -2.20 6.78
C LEU A 667 4.16 -3.32 5.75
N GLU A 668 4.59 -2.97 4.53
CA GLU A 668 5.12 -3.93 3.57
C GLU A 668 6.52 -4.35 4.00
N ILE A 669 6.71 -5.65 4.24
CA ILE A 669 7.91 -6.19 4.89
C ILE A 669 8.47 -7.35 4.08
N ASP A 670 9.80 -7.38 4.01
CA ASP A 670 10.64 -8.31 3.26
C ASP A 670 10.70 -9.72 3.90
N CYS A 671 9.54 -10.36 4.07
CA CYS A 671 9.46 -11.76 4.51
C CYS A 671 8.26 -12.49 3.88
N PRO A 672 8.34 -13.81 3.63
CA PRO A 672 7.26 -14.55 2.95
C PRO A 672 5.90 -14.39 3.62
N THR A 673 5.86 -14.39 4.96
CA THR A 673 4.63 -14.29 5.75
C THR A 673 4.11 -12.86 5.94
N HIS A 674 4.81 -11.83 5.41
CA HIS A 674 4.47 -10.41 5.58
C HIS A 674 4.07 -10.06 7.02
N SER A 675 4.89 -10.55 7.97
CA SER A 675 4.56 -10.58 9.39
C SER A 675 5.60 -9.85 10.22
N PHE A 676 5.16 -9.23 11.32
CA PHE A 676 6.02 -8.52 12.26
C PHE A 676 5.55 -8.64 13.70
N ILE A 677 6.29 -8.05 14.64
CA ILE A 677 5.90 -7.93 16.05
C ILE A 677 5.34 -6.52 16.30
N ALA A 678 4.04 -6.44 16.60
CA ALA A 678 3.35 -5.22 16.99
C ALA A 678 2.70 -5.41 18.37
N ASN A 679 2.91 -4.46 19.27
CA ASN A 679 2.43 -4.48 20.66
C ASN A 679 2.77 -5.80 21.36
N ASN A 680 3.96 -6.34 21.12
CA ASN A 680 4.45 -7.62 21.62
C ASN A 680 3.60 -8.85 21.28
N ALA A 681 3.04 -8.88 20.07
CA ALA A 681 2.47 -10.09 19.47
C ALA A 681 2.74 -10.13 17.95
N ILE A 682 2.73 -11.33 17.38
CA ILE A 682 2.95 -11.59 15.96
C ILE A 682 1.71 -11.25 15.13
N VAL A 683 1.90 -10.50 14.05
CA VAL A 683 0.85 -9.89 13.21
C VAL A 683 1.15 -9.95 11.70
N HIS A 684 0.18 -9.60 10.83
CA HIS A 684 0.26 -9.70 9.36
C HIS A 684 -0.33 -8.49 8.58
N ASN A 685 0.17 -8.18 7.37
CA ASN A 685 -0.17 -7.02 6.51
C ASN A 685 -0.97 -7.38 5.22
N SER A 686 -1.72 -6.42 4.65
CA SER A 686 -2.37 -6.53 3.33
C SER A 686 -2.56 -5.17 2.60
N ILE A 687 -2.64 -5.15 1.25
CA ILE A 687 -2.52 -3.93 0.40
C ILE A 687 -3.81 -3.61 -0.43
N CYS A 688 -4.90 -3.33 0.28
CA CYS A 688 -6.11 -2.61 -0.17
C CYS A 688 -6.81 -2.13 1.13
N ILE A 689 -8.13 -1.86 1.23
CA ILE A 689 -8.77 -1.67 2.55
C ILE A 689 -10.20 -2.22 2.79
N THR A 690 -11.07 -2.35 1.79
CA THR A 690 -12.47 -2.86 1.88
C THR A 690 -12.69 -4.14 2.70
N ARG A 691 -11.95 -5.26 2.48
CA ARG A 691 -12.06 -6.51 3.28
C ARG A 691 -11.90 -6.30 4.78
N ILE A 692 -11.13 -5.29 5.17
CA ILE A 692 -10.79 -5.02 6.57
C ILE A 692 -11.53 -3.79 7.11
N GLN A 693 -12.17 -3.01 6.24
CA GLN A 693 -13.20 -2.01 6.62
C GLN A 693 -14.58 -2.66 6.83
N THR A 694 -14.92 -3.69 6.06
CA THR A 694 -16.28 -4.26 6.00
C THR A 694 -16.38 -5.72 6.44
N GLY A 695 -15.25 -6.42 6.55
CA GLY A 695 -15.23 -7.89 6.72
C GLY A 695 -15.52 -8.69 5.45
N CYS A 696 -15.89 -8.02 4.35
CA CYS A 696 -16.38 -8.67 3.14
C CYS A 696 -15.30 -8.82 2.06
N GLY A 697 -15.10 -10.04 1.57
CA GLY A 697 -14.39 -10.31 0.31
C GLY A 697 -13.70 -11.68 0.26
N VAL A 698 -13.51 -12.19 -0.96
CA VAL A 698 -13.03 -13.56 -1.22
C VAL A 698 -11.63 -13.53 -1.84
N PRO A 699 -10.67 -14.38 -1.43
CA PRO A 699 -9.37 -14.55 -2.08
C PRO A 699 -9.46 -14.60 -3.62
N GLN A 700 -8.60 -13.82 -4.29
CA GLN A 700 -8.87 -13.36 -5.66
C GLN A 700 -9.01 -14.48 -6.69
N LEU A 701 -8.24 -15.56 -6.56
CA LEU A 701 -8.33 -16.70 -7.47
C LEU A 701 -9.70 -17.39 -7.30
N THR A 702 -10.13 -17.68 -6.07
CA THR A 702 -11.45 -18.26 -5.80
C THR A 702 -12.59 -17.31 -6.22
N ALA A 703 -12.46 -16.01 -5.96
CA ALA A 703 -13.45 -15.02 -6.41
C ALA A 703 -13.65 -15.05 -7.93
N VAL A 704 -12.53 -15.11 -8.68
CA VAL A 704 -12.55 -15.26 -10.15
C VAL A 704 -13.16 -16.59 -10.56
N MET A 705 -12.75 -17.72 -9.98
CA MET A 705 -13.28 -19.04 -10.32
C MET A 705 -14.80 -19.15 -10.09
N ASP A 706 -15.29 -18.62 -8.96
CA ASP A 706 -16.71 -18.64 -8.61
C ASP A 706 -17.56 -17.79 -9.57
N SER A 707 -17.07 -16.58 -9.86
CA SER A 707 -17.75 -15.64 -10.76
C SER A 707 -17.72 -16.15 -12.20
N ALA A 708 -16.55 -16.60 -12.67
CA ALA A 708 -16.35 -17.13 -14.01
C ALA A 708 -17.21 -18.37 -14.26
N LYS A 709 -17.36 -19.26 -13.27
CA LYS A 709 -18.20 -20.46 -13.42
C LYS A 709 -19.62 -20.10 -13.84
N VAL A 710 -20.31 -19.27 -13.05
CA VAL A 710 -21.72 -18.93 -13.32
C VAL A 710 -21.89 -17.96 -14.49
N ALA A 711 -20.93 -17.07 -14.74
CA ALA A 711 -20.99 -16.16 -15.88
C ALA A 711 -20.83 -16.92 -17.21
N ASN A 712 -19.88 -17.87 -17.29
CA ASN A 712 -19.65 -18.65 -18.50
C ASN A 712 -20.82 -19.60 -18.83
N GLU A 713 -21.56 -20.10 -17.82
CA GLU A 713 -22.78 -20.91 -18.02
C GLU A 713 -23.86 -20.16 -18.82
N VAL A 714 -23.92 -18.82 -18.71
CA VAL A 714 -24.86 -17.95 -19.45
C VAL A 714 -24.18 -17.10 -20.55
N GLY A 715 -22.92 -17.41 -20.90
CA GLY A 715 -22.18 -16.73 -21.97
C GLY A 715 -21.72 -15.30 -21.65
N ILE A 716 -21.67 -14.92 -20.37
CA ILE A 716 -21.11 -13.64 -19.91
C ILE A 716 -19.67 -13.83 -19.43
N THR A 717 -18.85 -12.81 -19.68
CA THR A 717 -17.41 -12.78 -19.42
C THR A 717 -17.09 -12.13 -18.07
N VAL A 718 -15.92 -12.43 -17.51
CA VAL A 718 -15.45 -11.77 -16.27
C VAL A 718 -14.05 -11.16 -16.41
N ILE A 719 -13.84 -10.04 -15.73
CA ILE A 719 -12.56 -9.34 -15.56
C ILE A 719 -12.02 -9.65 -14.17
N ALA A 720 -10.80 -10.18 -14.10
CA ALA A 720 -10.06 -10.26 -12.84
C ALA A 720 -9.41 -8.90 -12.52
N ASP A 721 -9.91 -8.22 -11.49
CA ASP A 721 -9.46 -6.88 -11.07
C ASP A 721 -8.71 -6.91 -9.74
N GLY A 722 -7.41 -6.57 -9.78
CA GLY A 722 -6.54 -6.53 -8.62
C GLY A 722 -5.82 -7.85 -8.28
N GLY A 723 -4.89 -7.77 -7.33
CA GLY A 723 -4.08 -8.90 -6.85
C GLY A 723 -2.93 -9.36 -7.76
N ILE A 724 -2.90 -8.93 -9.02
CA ILE A 724 -1.89 -9.28 -10.03
C ILE A 724 -0.60 -8.48 -9.80
N LYS A 725 0.54 -9.18 -9.67
CA LYS A 725 1.87 -8.57 -9.43
C LYS A 725 2.88 -8.85 -10.56
N GLN A 726 2.65 -9.90 -11.33
CA GLN A 726 3.57 -10.45 -12.33
C GLN A 726 2.79 -11.13 -13.47
N SER A 727 3.44 -11.38 -14.61
CA SER A 727 2.82 -12.03 -15.78
C SER A 727 2.24 -13.42 -15.47
N GLY A 728 2.87 -14.20 -14.58
CA GLY A 728 2.34 -15.49 -14.14
C GLY A 728 0.97 -15.40 -13.46
N ASP A 729 0.68 -14.30 -12.76
CA ASP A 729 -0.63 -14.09 -12.12
C ASP A 729 -1.72 -13.79 -13.16
N ILE A 730 -1.36 -13.18 -14.30
CA ILE A 730 -2.26 -13.01 -15.46
C ILE A 730 -2.64 -14.37 -16.03
N VAL A 731 -1.66 -15.29 -16.21
CA VAL A 731 -1.93 -16.65 -16.69
C VAL A 731 -2.88 -17.37 -15.71
N LYS A 732 -2.64 -17.28 -14.41
CA LYS A 732 -3.48 -17.89 -13.37
C LYS A 732 -4.90 -17.30 -13.37
N ALA A 733 -5.05 -15.98 -13.49
CA ALA A 733 -6.36 -15.33 -13.55
C ALA A 733 -7.17 -15.77 -14.79
N LEU A 734 -6.54 -15.81 -15.96
CA LEU A 734 -7.19 -16.26 -17.19
C LEU A 734 -7.51 -17.76 -17.13
N ALA A 735 -6.58 -18.60 -16.67
CA ALA A 735 -6.80 -20.04 -16.45
C ALA A 735 -7.91 -20.34 -15.43
N ALA A 736 -8.15 -19.44 -14.47
CA ALA A 736 -9.26 -19.52 -13.52
C ALA A 736 -10.64 -19.17 -14.12
N GLY A 737 -10.70 -18.87 -15.43
CA GLY A 737 -11.94 -18.58 -16.15
C GLY A 737 -12.18 -17.10 -16.45
N ALA A 738 -11.28 -16.19 -16.06
CA ALA A 738 -11.37 -14.80 -16.50
C ALA A 738 -11.12 -14.69 -18.01
N SER A 739 -11.86 -13.81 -18.66
CA SER A 739 -11.69 -13.50 -20.09
C SER A 739 -10.63 -12.41 -20.28
N THR A 740 -10.52 -11.49 -19.33
CA THR A 740 -9.54 -10.40 -19.32
C THR A 740 -9.05 -10.09 -17.90
N VAL A 741 -7.95 -9.34 -17.78
CA VAL A 741 -7.43 -8.83 -16.51
C VAL A 741 -7.39 -7.30 -16.51
N MET A 742 -7.67 -6.68 -15.36
CA MET A 742 -7.52 -5.24 -15.17
C MET A 742 -6.26 -4.92 -14.35
N LEU A 743 -5.40 -4.04 -14.88
CA LEU A 743 -4.11 -3.69 -14.28
C LEU A 743 -4.06 -2.22 -13.87
N GLY A 744 -3.82 -1.97 -12.58
CA GLY A 744 -3.57 -0.64 -12.01
C GLY A 744 -2.07 -0.35 -11.85
N ASN A 745 -1.51 -0.72 -10.67
CA ASN A 745 -0.11 -0.47 -10.28
C ASN A 745 0.91 -0.76 -11.40
N MET A 746 0.79 -1.87 -12.12
CA MET A 746 1.75 -2.26 -13.16
C MET A 746 1.88 -1.22 -14.29
N LEU A 747 0.79 -0.51 -14.62
CA LEU A 747 0.72 0.46 -15.72
C LEU A 747 0.90 1.92 -15.25
N ALA A 748 0.54 2.25 -14.01
CA ALA A 748 0.68 3.61 -13.46
C ALA A 748 2.14 4.15 -13.41
N GLY A 749 3.14 3.30 -13.65
CA GLY A 749 4.55 3.70 -13.67
C GLY A 749 5.06 4.15 -15.04
N THR A 750 4.25 4.08 -16.10
CA THR A 750 4.70 4.30 -17.48
C THR A 750 4.60 5.75 -17.94
N ASP A 751 5.21 6.09 -19.07
CA ASP A 751 5.11 7.43 -19.68
C ASP A 751 3.66 7.88 -19.91
N GLU A 752 2.80 6.98 -20.39
CA GLU A 752 1.44 7.25 -20.87
C GLU A 752 0.38 7.34 -19.76
N SER A 753 0.73 6.92 -18.54
CA SER A 753 -0.15 7.11 -17.37
C SER A 753 -0.22 8.58 -16.96
N PRO A 754 -1.34 9.06 -16.39
CA PRO A 754 -1.42 10.44 -15.92
C PRO A 754 -0.48 10.73 -14.74
N GLY A 755 -0.25 12.01 -14.47
CA GLY A 755 0.53 12.48 -13.32
C GLY A 755 2.03 12.63 -13.58
N GLN A 756 2.68 13.47 -12.77
CA GLN A 756 4.08 13.87 -12.96
C GLN A 756 5.07 12.79 -12.51
N THR A 757 6.19 12.69 -13.24
CA THR A 757 7.36 11.92 -12.83
C THR A 757 8.18 12.72 -11.83
N ILE A 758 8.37 12.18 -10.63
CA ILE A 758 9.22 12.75 -9.58
C ILE A 758 10.58 12.03 -9.56
N ILE A 759 11.64 12.75 -9.19
CA ILE A 759 12.98 12.16 -8.97
C ILE A 759 13.23 12.07 -7.47
N LYS A 760 13.57 10.87 -6.99
CA LYS A 760 13.96 10.62 -5.60
C LYS A 760 15.22 9.74 -5.60
N GLU A 761 16.27 10.18 -4.91
CA GLU A 761 17.53 9.42 -4.78
C GLU A 761 18.11 9.00 -6.15
N GLY A 762 18.06 9.90 -7.14
CA GLY A 762 18.53 9.65 -8.51
C GLY A 762 17.63 8.74 -9.37
N ARG A 763 16.53 8.20 -8.82
CA ARG A 763 15.59 7.32 -9.53
C ARG A 763 14.27 8.04 -9.83
N LYS A 764 13.68 7.72 -10.98
CA LYS A 764 12.36 8.23 -11.40
C LYS A 764 11.23 7.40 -10.76
N TYR A 765 10.19 8.07 -10.30
CA TYR A 765 8.96 7.50 -9.76
C TYR A 765 7.75 8.26 -10.31
N LYS A 766 6.55 7.67 -10.28
CA LYS A 766 5.27 8.37 -10.51
C LYS A 766 4.38 8.29 -9.28
N ILE A 767 3.45 9.24 -9.16
CA ILE A 767 2.42 9.27 -8.11
C ILE A 767 1.32 8.27 -8.49
N TYR A 768 0.85 7.48 -7.52
CA TYR A 768 -0.20 6.48 -7.72
C TYR A 768 -1.21 6.54 -6.57
N ARG A 769 -2.51 6.61 -6.88
CA ARG A 769 -3.58 6.61 -5.86
C ARG A 769 -4.76 5.74 -6.24
N GLY A 770 -5.33 5.07 -5.24
CA GLY A 770 -6.56 4.28 -5.38
C GLY A 770 -7.79 5.16 -5.61
N MET A 771 -8.78 4.66 -6.36
CA MET A 771 -10.01 5.40 -6.67
C MET A 771 -10.77 5.90 -5.43
N ALA A 772 -10.76 5.14 -4.34
CA ALA A 772 -11.37 5.55 -3.08
C ALA A 772 -10.41 6.31 -2.14
N GLY A 773 -9.24 6.75 -2.63
CA GLY A 773 -8.27 7.53 -1.86
C GLY A 773 -8.79 8.90 -1.42
N PHE A 774 -8.16 9.47 -0.39
CA PHE A 774 -8.60 10.76 0.16
C PHE A 774 -8.48 11.90 -0.86
N GLY A 775 -7.36 12.04 -1.57
CA GLY A 775 -7.20 13.08 -2.60
C GLY A 775 -8.12 12.86 -3.81
N ALA A 776 -8.33 11.60 -4.23
CA ALA A 776 -9.28 11.26 -5.28
C ALA A 776 -10.74 11.64 -4.91
N ASN A 777 -11.19 11.30 -3.70
CA ASN A 777 -12.52 11.69 -3.22
C ASN A 777 -12.63 13.18 -2.85
N LYS A 778 -11.54 13.83 -2.42
CA LYS A 778 -11.47 15.28 -2.18
C LYS A 778 -11.65 16.03 -3.50
N SER A 779 -10.86 15.72 -4.53
CA SER A 779 -10.99 16.29 -5.87
C SER A 779 -12.34 16.00 -6.53
N LYS A 780 -13.02 14.91 -6.14
CA LYS A 780 -14.42 14.68 -6.49
C LYS A 780 -15.36 15.67 -5.77
N LYS A 781 -15.30 15.79 -4.43
CA LYS A 781 -16.21 16.66 -3.65
C LYS A 781 -16.03 18.16 -3.94
N GLU A 782 -14.79 18.62 -4.13
CA GLU A 782 -14.47 20.00 -4.54
C GLU A 782 -15.17 20.35 -5.87
N ARG A 783 -15.06 19.45 -6.87
CA ARG A 783 -15.67 19.61 -8.20
C ARG A 783 -17.19 19.45 -8.19
N GLU A 784 -17.74 18.53 -7.38
CA GLU A 784 -19.20 18.37 -7.22
C GLU A 784 -19.85 19.57 -6.51
N SER A 785 -19.10 20.34 -5.72
CA SER A 785 -19.62 21.50 -4.98
C SER A 785 -19.27 22.87 -5.56
N GLY A 786 -18.35 22.94 -6.53
CA GLY A 786 -17.86 24.19 -7.12
C GLY A 786 -17.08 25.09 -6.14
N LYS A 787 -16.52 24.52 -5.07
CA LYS A 787 -15.77 25.25 -4.03
C LYS A 787 -14.47 24.52 -3.68
N ASP A 788 -13.37 25.27 -3.62
CA ASP A 788 -12.04 24.74 -3.25
C ASP A 788 -11.96 24.28 -1.77
N ASP A 789 -12.84 24.77 -0.91
CA ASP A 789 -13.02 24.35 0.50
C ASP A 789 -14.42 23.74 0.72
N ALA A 790 -14.73 22.65 0.02
CA ALA A 790 -15.91 21.83 0.30
C ALA A 790 -15.80 21.16 1.69
N ASP A 791 -16.90 21.02 2.43
CA ASP A 791 -16.86 20.31 3.73
C ASP A 791 -16.60 18.81 3.51
N ILE A 792 -15.44 18.32 3.97
CA ILE A 792 -14.92 16.98 3.70
C ILE A 792 -15.23 16.00 4.86
N SER A 793 -15.89 16.45 5.92
CA SER A 793 -16.15 15.68 7.16
C SER A 793 -16.76 14.28 6.92
N ASP A 794 -17.71 14.15 5.99
CA ASP A 794 -18.39 12.87 5.70
C ASP A 794 -17.64 11.90 4.77
N VAL A 795 -16.45 12.23 4.27
CA VAL A 795 -15.74 11.39 3.29
C VAL A 795 -14.84 10.38 3.99
N VAL A 796 -15.28 9.12 4.06
CA VAL A 796 -14.44 7.99 4.48
C VAL A 796 -13.71 7.40 3.27
N PRO A 797 -12.37 7.50 3.19
CA PRO A 797 -11.62 6.93 2.06
C PRO A 797 -11.41 5.41 2.20
N GLU A 798 -11.65 4.68 1.12
CA GLU A 798 -11.37 3.24 0.96
C GLU A 798 -10.14 2.96 0.06
N GLY A 799 -9.28 3.96 -0.18
CA GLY A 799 -8.06 3.85 -0.98
C GLY A 799 -6.85 4.58 -0.39
N VAL A 800 -5.66 4.34 -0.97
CA VAL A 800 -4.36 4.85 -0.51
C VAL A 800 -3.68 5.65 -1.62
N GLU A 801 -2.89 6.66 -1.26
CA GLU A 801 -2.01 7.42 -2.17
C GLU A 801 -0.54 7.12 -1.86
N GLY A 802 0.32 7.05 -2.88
CA GLY A 802 1.73 6.73 -2.73
C GLY A 802 2.54 6.96 -4.02
N THR A 803 3.74 6.40 -4.08
CA THR A 803 4.63 6.50 -5.25
C THR A 803 5.10 5.12 -5.71
N ILE A 804 5.33 4.98 -7.01
CA ILE A 804 5.74 3.73 -7.65
C ILE A 804 6.92 3.97 -8.61
N PRO A 805 7.81 2.98 -8.82
CA PRO A 805 8.93 3.14 -9.74
C PRO A 805 8.46 3.45 -11.16
N TYR A 806 9.20 4.33 -11.84
CA TYR A 806 9.04 4.57 -13.27
C TYR A 806 9.41 3.32 -14.07
N ARG A 807 8.64 2.99 -15.12
CA ARG A 807 8.75 1.74 -15.90
C ARG A 807 8.95 1.91 -17.40
N GLY A 808 9.28 3.11 -17.88
CA GLY A 808 9.42 3.39 -19.32
C GLY A 808 8.07 3.44 -20.03
N LYS A 809 8.01 2.98 -21.28
CA LYS A 809 6.78 2.99 -22.08
C LYS A 809 5.86 1.83 -21.73
N VAL A 810 4.55 2.04 -21.82
CA VAL A 810 3.57 0.97 -21.58
C VAL A 810 3.73 -0.17 -22.59
N THR A 811 4.17 0.11 -23.81
CA THR A 811 4.45 -0.90 -24.85
C THR A 811 5.52 -1.90 -24.42
N GLU A 812 6.57 -1.45 -23.74
CA GLU A 812 7.66 -2.30 -23.23
C GLU A 812 7.16 -3.18 -22.08
N VAL A 813 6.37 -2.62 -21.17
CA VAL A 813 5.73 -3.37 -20.06
C VAL A 813 4.76 -4.42 -20.62
N ILE A 814 3.88 -4.04 -21.54
CA ILE A 814 2.89 -4.92 -22.17
C ILE A 814 3.57 -6.05 -22.96
N TYR A 815 4.66 -5.76 -23.69
CA TYR A 815 5.43 -6.79 -24.41
C TYR A 815 5.93 -7.89 -23.47
N GLN A 816 6.45 -7.54 -22.29
CA GLN A 816 6.89 -8.51 -21.27
C GLN A 816 5.71 -9.31 -20.69
N LEU A 817 4.56 -8.66 -20.45
CA LEU A 817 3.36 -9.32 -19.95
C LEU A 817 2.78 -10.32 -20.96
N ILE A 818 2.69 -9.94 -22.24
CA ILE A 818 2.29 -10.83 -23.34
C ILE A 818 3.27 -12.00 -23.48
N GLY A 819 4.58 -11.73 -23.41
CA GLY A 819 5.62 -12.76 -23.49
C GLY A 819 5.46 -13.82 -22.39
N GLY A 820 5.24 -13.38 -21.14
CA GLY A 820 4.92 -14.26 -20.02
C GLY A 820 3.61 -15.02 -20.20
N LEU A 821 2.55 -14.35 -20.70
CA LEU A 821 1.25 -14.97 -20.95
C LEU A 821 1.35 -16.10 -21.98
N LYS A 822 1.90 -15.82 -23.16
CA LYS A 822 2.08 -16.82 -24.23
C LYS A 822 3.01 -17.95 -23.80
N SER A 823 4.00 -17.67 -22.94
CA SER A 823 4.84 -18.69 -22.32
C SER A 823 4.02 -19.61 -21.40
N GLY A 824 3.23 -19.06 -20.47
CA GLY A 824 2.39 -19.84 -19.56
C GLY A 824 1.33 -20.68 -20.29
N MET A 825 0.67 -20.11 -21.29
CA MET A 825 -0.26 -20.85 -22.17
C MET A 825 0.44 -21.99 -22.92
N SER A 826 1.67 -21.78 -23.40
CA SER A 826 2.44 -22.84 -24.04
C SER A 826 2.81 -23.99 -23.09
N TYR A 827 3.07 -23.71 -21.81
CA TYR A 827 3.23 -24.75 -20.78
C TYR A 827 1.92 -25.47 -20.45
N CYS A 828 0.78 -24.80 -20.55
CA CYS A 828 -0.56 -25.40 -20.37
C CYS A 828 -1.09 -26.08 -21.65
N GLY A 829 -0.25 -26.31 -22.67
CA GLY A 829 -0.66 -26.95 -23.93
C GLY A 829 -1.79 -26.24 -24.67
N SER A 830 -1.93 -24.91 -24.51
CA SER A 830 -3.12 -24.16 -24.91
C SER A 830 -2.80 -23.09 -25.97
N LYS A 831 -3.44 -23.17 -27.14
CA LYS A 831 -3.26 -22.22 -28.26
C LYS A 831 -4.20 -21.02 -28.20
N SER A 832 -5.26 -21.10 -27.40
CA SER A 832 -6.27 -20.06 -27.22
C SER A 832 -6.68 -19.92 -25.75
N ILE A 833 -7.31 -18.80 -25.36
CA ILE A 833 -7.86 -18.62 -24.01
C ILE A 833 -8.94 -19.67 -23.70
N ASN A 834 -9.76 -20.03 -24.70
CA ASN A 834 -10.78 -21.08 -24.56
C ASN A 834 -10.18 -22.48 -24.36
N GLU A 835 -8.98 -22.76 -24.90
CA GLU A 835 -8.24 -23.98 -24.57
C GLU A 835 -7.63 -23.89 -23.17
N LEU A 836 -7.11 -22.72 -22.76
CA LEU A 836 -6.55 -22.53 -21.42
C LEU A 836 -7.59 -22.85 -20.34
N TRP A 837 -8.84 -22.39 -20.49
CA TRP A 837 -9.95 -22.72 -19.58
C TRP A 837 -10.27 -24.22 -19.48
N LYS A 838 -9.97 -25.01 -20.52
CA LYS A 838 -10.24 -26.46 -20.56
C LYS A 838 -9.05 -27.30 -20.11
N ASN A 839 -7.84 -26.85 -20.41
CA ASN A 839 -6.60 -27.62 -20.25
C ASN A 839 -5.84 -27.28 -18.95
N ALA A 840 -6.04 -26.07 -18.40
CA ALA A 840 -5.34 -25.64 -17.20
C ALA A 840 -5.75 -26.48 -15.98
N GLU A 841 -4.74 -26.97 -15.27
CA GLU A 841 -4.90 -27.61 -13.97
C GLU A 841 -4.08 -26.85 -12.95
N PHE A 842 -4.67 -26.59 -11.77
CA PHE A 842 -3.98 -25.93 -10.67
C PHE A 842 -3.52 -26.96 -9.63
N ILE A 843 -2.27 -26.81 -9.17
CA ILE A 843 -1.77 -27.52 -8.00
C ILE A 843 -1.61 -26.52 -6.85
N ARG A 844 -2.15 -26.86 -5.67
CA ARG A 844 -1.96 -26.07 -4.45
C ARG A 844 -0.51 -26.19 -3.98
N ILE A 845 0.10 -25.07 -3.61
CA ILE A 845 1.45 -25.02 -3.05
C ILE A 845 1.41 -24.50 -1.62
N THR A 846 2.43 -24.87 -0.84
CA THR A 846 2.66 -24.27 0.48
C THR A 846 3.51 -23.00 0.34
N GLY A 847 3.62 -22.22 1.42
CA GLY A 847 4.55 -21.09 1.47
C GLY A 847 6.03 -21.45 1.22
N ALA A 848 6.42 -22.73 1.36
CA ALA A 848 7.74 -23.22 0.96
C ALA A 848 7.86 -23.32 -0.57
N GLY A 849 6.86 -23.91 -1.24
CA GLY A 849 6.80 -23.95 -2.71
C GLY A 849 6.75 -22.55 -3.34
N MET A 850 6.15 -21.56 -2.66
CA MET A 850 6.18 -20.17 -3.11
C MET A 850 7.56 -19.50 -2.91
N LYS A 851 8.38 -19.97 -1.95
CA LYS A 851 9.78 -19.53 -1.80
C LYS A 851 10.65 -20.14 -2.90
N GLU A 852 10.50 -21.44 -3.16
CA GLU A 852 11.14 -22.18 -4.26
C GLU A 852 10.80 -21.58 -5.64
N SER A 853 9.56 -21.14 -5.85
CA SER A 853 9.09 -20.52 -7.10
C SER A 853 9.71 -19.14 -7.41
N ARG A 854 10.49 -18.57 -6.49
CA ARG A 854 11.22 -17.29 -6.68
C ARG A 854 12.72 -17.57 -6.82
N HIS A 855 13.47 -16.59 -7.31
CA HIS A 855 14.94 -16.62 -7.24
C HIS A 855 15.38 -16.91 -5.79
N HIS A 856 16.16 -17.97 -5.61
CA HIS A 856 16.71 -18.40 -4.34
C HIS A 856 18.18 -18.78 -4.54
N ASP A 857 18.97 -18.63 -3.47
CA ASP A 857 20.38 -19.05 -3.38
C ASP A 857 21.32 -18.45 -4.45
N VAL A 858 20.95 -17.29 -5.01
CA VAL A 858 21.75 -16.48 -5.95
C VAL A 858 21.65 -14.98 -5.65
N ASP A 859 22.75 -14.26 -5.83
CA ASP A 859 22.75 -12.79 -5.83
C ASP A 859 22.26 -12.27 -7.19
N LEU A 860 21.23 -11.42 -7.17
CA LEU A 860 20.72 -10.77 -8.37
C LEU A 860 21.66 -9.64 -8.82
N LEU A 861 22.16 -9.74 -10.05
CA LEU A 861 22.78 -8.62 -10.76
C LEU A 861 21.75 -7.48 -10.89
N LYS A 862 22.15 -6.26 -10.49
CA LYS A 862 21.27 -5.08 -10.37
C LYS A 862 21.27 -4.18 -11.59
#